data_AF-A0A7C4MPV5-F1
#
_entry.id   AF-A0A7C4MPV5-F1
#
_cell.length_a   1.000
_cell.length_b   1.000
_cell.length_c   1.000
_cell.angle_alpha   90.00
_cell.angle_beta   90.00
_cell.angle_gamma   90.00
#
_symmetry.space_group_name_H-M   'P 1'
#
loop_
_entity.id
_entity.type
_entity.pdbx_description
1 polymer ?
#
loop_
_entity_poly.entity_id
_entity_poly.type
_entity_poly.pdbx_seq_one_letter_code
_entity_poly.pdbx_strand_id
1 'polypeptide(L)'
;MTFTQVDAVEGEAGDFAVTLVTKPRYIIEDKCTGCTTCVTYCPVQIPDPYNQEISQNKAVHIYFSQAIPLVAYVDDSCLYLKEKKCLICEGVCKTGAIDFTQKPVKREIRVGAIVLSLGMEPFDPRVREEYGYGRLPNVVTSMDYERLLCATGPYGGEILRATDRKHPRKVAWIQCIGSRRVTPGDNSYCSAVCCTYTQKQVILTKDHEPEAECTVFHNDIRSHGKDFERYFQRTQNLPGVRFIRSYASIAGENPDNHNVRIRYATPDDGVKEEEFDLVVLSVGLNPPEHYRRVADRFGIELTQHGFCLTDPKNPMRTHRDGVFVSGCFQGPIDIPESVFSASGAGAQCGEMLDHRRGKLTVERVYPKERDVSAEEPRIGVFVCHCGANIGSVVNVPDTVAYCRTLPGVVFADEQLFSCATNSAKQITDMIQEKGLNRVIVAACSPRTLEPLFRDTLREAGLNPYYFEMANIREHDSWVHSKEKDAATRKAKDIIRMAVARACRLKPLQEFDLPVDKRALVVGGGIAGMTCALSIARQGHPVVLVEREKELGGKARNLHFTLEGLDVQGFLKETVDAVYRHPDIQVLHEATILSVEGYVGNFFTTIRSEKGISRIKHGAAVIAIGADIYRPTEYRYGEDERVLTHFELEDRIARKDEAVLSARSVVMIQCIGCRNEDRNYCSRICCSHAVKNALRLKEIRPDMDIDILFRDMRTYGIREDAYREASDKGVRFIRYEVEDPPQMEVVEDEEGREVLQVTVPDAILGERLALNADIVSLAAAVVPSAATEEIANLFKLGLSPDGFFKEAHVKLRPVDFASDGVYLCGLAHYPKHLTETINQAYGAAGRVLTLLAQDTVVASGSICEVIQSDCISCGACITACTYDAIEFVETPVGKKAWVNPVLCKGDGLCNTKCPTGAIVLKHFTDEALLSQIDAAIAEAA
;
A
#
# COMPACT_ATOMS: atom_id res chain seq x y z
N MET A 1 -18.11 7.28 13.48
CA MET A 1 -18.17 8.34 14.50
C MET A 1 -16.79 8.98 14.58
N THR A 2 -16.67 10.30 14.41
CA THR A 2 -15.40 11.02 14.54
C THR A 2 -15.38 11.82 15.84
N PHE A 3 -14.21 12.34 16.25
CA PHE A 3 -14.05 13.14 17.47
C PHE A 3 -14.58 12.43 18.75
N THR A 4 -14.47 11.10 18.75
CA THR A 4 -14.98 10.20 19.79
C THR A 4 -13.83 9.33 20.30
N GLN A 5 -13.75 9.13 21.61
CA GLN A 5 -12.77 8.28 22.27
C GLN A 5 -13.48 7.16 23.03
N VAL A 6 -12.82 6.01 23.15
CA VAL A 6 -13.29 4.92 24.03
C VAL A 6 -12.94 5.29 25.47
N ASP A 7 -13.90 5.27 26.37
CA ASP A 7 -13.74 5.58 27.79
C ASP A 7 -13.46 4.29 28.60
N ALA A 8 -14.26 3.26 28.37
CA ALA A 8 -14.19 1.97 29.05
C ALA A 8 -14.61 0.82 28.11
N VAL A 9 -14.06 -0.37 28.37
CA VAL A 9 -14.39 -1.62 27.68
C VAL A 9 -14.59 -2.72 28.71
N GLU A 10 -15.80 -3.26 28.77
CA GLU A 10 -16.20 -4.32 29.69
C GLU A 10 -16.76 -5.51 28.90
N GLY A 11 -16.75 -6.70 29.50
CA GLY A 11 -17.24 -7.93 28.87
C GLY A 11 -16.15 -8.75 28.19
N GLU A 12 -16.59 -9.68 27.34
CA GLU A 12 -15.77 -10.75 26.76
C GLU A 12 -16.05 -10.91 25.25
N ALA A 13 -15.25 -11.76 24.59
CA ALA A 13 -15.38 -12.02 23.16
C ALA A 13 -16.83 -12.38 22.77
N GLY A 14 -17.41 -11.62 21.85
CA GLY A 14 -18.79 -11.79 21.40
C GLY A 14 -19.83 -10.87 22.09
N ASP A 15 -19.52 -10.28 23.24
CA ASP A 15 -20.40 -9.35 23.97
C ASP A 15 -19.60 -8.33 24.80
N PHE A 16 -18.97 -7.37 24.12
CA PHE A 16 -18.34 -6.22 24.76
C PHE A 16 -19.33 -5.06 24.91
N ALA A 17 -19.35 -4.46 26.11
CA ALA A 17 -19.92 -3.16 26.37
C ALA A 17 -18.82 -2.09 26.25
N VAL A 18 -18.94 -1.20 25.27
CA VAL A 18 -17.95 -0.15 25.00
C VAL A 18 -18.58 1.20 25.29
N THR A 19 -18.06 1.89 26.30
CA THR A 19 -18.46 3.27 26.60
C THR A 19 -17.63 4.22 25.74
N LEU A 20 -18.32 5.05 24.96
CA LEU A 20 -17.75 6.06 24.07
C LEU A 20 -18.04 7.46 24.61
N VAL A 21 -17.06 8.36 24.49
CA VAL A 21 -17.20 9.79 24.80
C VAL A 21 -16.92 10.58 23.53
N THR A 22 -17.95 11.20 22.98
CA THR A 22 -17.82 12.15 21.87
C THR A 22 -17.62 13.55 22.42
N LYS A 23 -16.50 14.20 22.06
CA LYS A 23 -16.24 15.59 22.44
C LYS A 23 -17.17 16.54 21.67
N PRO A 24 -17.60 17.67 22.25
CA PRO A 24 -18.41 18.64 21.51
C PRO A 24 -17.56 19.29 20.42
N ARG A 25 -18.01 19.22 19.16
CA ARG A 25 -17.41 20.02 18.08
C ARG A 25 -17.79 21.49 18.19
N TYR A 26 -18.88 21.77 18.92
CA TYR A 26 -19.61 23.03 18.92
C TYR A 26 -20.19 23.40 17.54
N ILE A 27 -20.36 22.38 16.70
CA ILE A 27 -20.87 22.44 15.34
C ILE A 27 -21.89 21.32 15.18
N ILE A 28 -23.08 21.65 14.68
CA ILE A 28 -24.14 20.71 14.31
C ILE A 28 -23.74 20.10 12.96
N GLU A 29 -23.30 18.84 12.98
CA GLU A 29 -22.68 18.19 11.82
C GLU A 29 -23.58 18.22 10.57
N ASP A 30 -24.87 17.89 10.72
CA ASP A 30 -25.85 17.84 9.63
C ASP A 30 -26.13 19.20 8.96
N LYS A 31 -25.82 20.32 9.65
CA LYS A 31 -26.00 21.68 9.13
C LYS A 31 -24.70 22.29 8.59
N CYS A 32 -23.56 21.67 8.88
CA CYS A 32 -22.27 22.20 8.48
C CYS A 32 -21.99 21.85 7.01
N THR A 33 -21.88 22.86 6.16
CA THR A 33 -21.59 22.66 4.74
C THR A 33 -20.09 22.58 4.43
N GLY A 34 -19.23 22.83 5.43
CA GLY A 34 -17.79 22.91 5.24
C GLY A 34 -17.31 24.16 4.48
N CYS A 35 -18.14 25.20 4.33
CA CYS A 35 -17.84 26.38 3.51
C CYS A 35 -16.75 27.32 4.05
N THR A 36 -16.21 27.03 5.24
CA THR A 36 -15.15 27.77 5.95
C THR A 36 -15.37 29.28 6.17
N THR A 37 -16.55 29.85 5.90
CA THR A 37 -16.83 31.28 6.16
C THR A 37 -16.56 31.66 7.61
N CYS A 38 -16.96 30.83 8.57
CA CYS A 38 -16.69 31.04 10.00
C CYS A 38 -15.20 31.13 10.34
N VAL A 39 -14.34 30.43 9.58
CA VAL A 39 -12.87 30.42 9.75
C VAL A 39 -12.31 31.80 9.39
N THR A 40 -12.73 32.36 8.25
CA THR A 40 -12.27 33.67 7.76
C THR A 40 -12.50 34.79 8.77
N TYR A 41 -13.65 34.79 9.45
CA TYR A 41 -14.03 35.84 10.40
C TYR A 41 -13.54 35.60 11.84
N CYS A 42 -12.94 34.45 12.13
CA CYS A 42 -12.43 34.17 13.48
C CYS A 42 -11.20 35.06 13.78
N PRO A 43 -11.23 35.86 14.86
CA PRO A 43 -10.09 36.73 15.20
C PRO A 43 -8.95 35.98 15.89
N VAL A 44 -9.21 34.78 16.43
CA VAL A 44 -8.21 33.99 17.16
C VAL A 44 -7.32 33.25 16.17
N GLN A 45 -6.01 33.40 16.32
CA GLN A 45 -5.00 32.60 15.64
C GLN A 45 -4.43 31.58 16.61
N ILE A 46 -4.24 30.34 16.15
CA ILE A 46 -3.61 29.25 16.89
C ILE A 46 -2.56 28.58 16.00
N PRO A 47 -1.51 27.95 16.56
CA PRO A 47 -0.64 27.08 15.77
C PRO A 47 -1.45 25.98 15.10
N ASP A 48 -1.13 25.64 13.85
CA ASP A 48 -1.83 24.62 13.07
C ASP A 48 -1.23 23.23 13.31
N PRO A 49 -1.86 22.34 14.11
CA PRO A 49 -1.24 21.07 14.47
C PRO A 49 -1.07 20.14 13.25
N TYR A 50 -1.99 20.23 12.28
CA TYR A 50 -1.91 19.44 11.05
C TYR A 50 -0.69 19.82 10.21
N ASN A 51 -0.32 21.10 10.21
CA ASN A 51 0.87 21.62 9.55
C ASN A 51 2.09 21.72 10.48
N GLN A 52 2.16 20.86 11.51
CA GLN A 52 3.26 20.77 12.47
C GLN A 52 3.60 22.12 13.13
N GLU A 53 2.57 22.95 13.36
CA GLU A 53 2.71 24.28 13.96
C GLU A 53 3.54 25.29 13.14
N ILE A 54 3.91 24.94 11.90
CA ILE A 54 4.67 25.80 10.98
C ILE A 54 3.81 26.97 10.49
N SER A 55 2.51 26.72 10.28
CA SER A 55 1.51 27.74 9.94
C SER A 55 0.55 28.01 11.10
N GLN A 56 -0.26 29.04 10.95
CA GLN A 56 -1.34 29.38 11.88
C GLN A 56 -2.69 28.91 11.31
N ASN A 57 -3.59 28.54 12.20
CA ASN A 57 -4.99 28.23 11.95
C ASN A 57 -5.88 29.10 12.86
N LYS A 58 -7.19 28.92 12.78
CA LYS A 58 -8.18 29.66 13.55
C LYS A 58 -8.81 28.81 14.63
N ALA A 59 -9.37 29.42 15.68
CA ALA A 59 -10.05 28.65 16.72
C ALA A 59 -11.24 27.83 16.16
N VAL A 60 -12.00 28.36 15.19
CA VAL A 60 -12.95 27.54 14.40
C VAL A 60 -12.32 27.19 13.06
N HIS A 61 -12.15 25.90 12.78
CA HIS A 61 -11.51 25.43 11.55
C HIS A 61 -11.91 24.00 11.19
N ILE A 62 -11.53 23.56 9.98
CA ILE A 62 -11.56 22.15 9.57
C ILE A 62 -10.13 21.62 9.73
N TYR A 63 -9.97 20.43 10.32
CA TYR A 63 -8.64 19.89 10.67
C TYR A 63 -7.68 19.84 9.48
N PHE A 64 -8.17 19.42 8.31
CA PHE A 64 -7.46 19.52 7.04
C PHE A 64 -8.44 19.52 5.86
N SER A 65 -7.96 19.91 4.68
CA SER A 65 -8.79 20.17 3.50
C SER A 65 -9.60 18.99 2.97
N GLN A 66 -9.16 17.75 3.19
CA GLN A 66 -9.85 16.53 2.75
C GLN A 66 -10.41 15.72 3.93
N ALA A 67 -10.67 16.36 5.07
CA ALA A 67 -11.24 15.70 6.23
C ALA A 67 -12.57 15.01 5.90
N ILE A 68 -12.75 13.79 6.41
CA ILE A 68 -13.99 13.03 6.30
C ILE A 68 -14.50 12.75 7.72
N PRO A 69 -15.68 13.28 8.13
CA PRO A 69 -16.52 14.20 7.38
C PRO A 69 -15.89 15.61 7.26
N LEU A 70 -16.26 16.36 6.21
CA LEU A 70 -15.77 17.72 5.97
C LEU A 70 -16.52 18.74 6.85
N VAL A 71 -16.34 18.62 8.16
CA VAL A 71 -17.06 19.38 9.19
C VAL A 71 -16.08 20.17 10.05
N ALA A 72 -16.38 21.44 10.28
CA ALA A 72 -15.59 22.30 11.15
C ALA A 72 -15.72 21.87 12.63
N TYR A 73 -14.80 22.34 13.46
CA TYR A 73 -14.90 22.25 14.91
C TYR A 73 -14.33 23.53 15.55
N VAL A 74 -14.66 23.75 16.82
CA VAL A 74 -14.13 24.87 17.61
C VAL A 74 -13.13 24.34 18.63
N ASP A 75 -11.89 24.80 18.54
CA ASP A 75 -10.78 24.54 19.46
C ASP A 75 -10.99 25.24 20.82
N ASP A 76 -10.43 24.66 21.87
CA ASP A 76 -10.51 25.17 23.25
C ASP A 76 -9.88 26.55 23.41
N SER A 77 -9.05 27.00 22.47
CA SER A 77 -8.51 28.37 22.41
C SER A 77 -9.54 29.45 22.09
N CYS A 78 -10.78 29.09 21.73
CA CYS A 78 -11.85 30.02 21.43
C CYS A 78 -12.20 30.97 22.59
N LEU A 79 -12.26 32.27 22.30
CA LEU A 79 -12.62 33.31 23.27
C LEU A 79 -14.03 33.15 23.86
N TYR A 80 -14.97 32.53 23.13
CA TYR A 80 -16.28 32.21 23.70
C TYR A 80 -16.20 31.07 24.71
N LEU A 81 -15.43 30.02 24.42
CA LEU A 81 -15.29 28.87 25.31
C LEU A 81 -14.57 29.27 26.59
N LYS A 82 -13.52 30.09 26.48
CA LYS A 82 -12.74 30.58 27.62
C LYS A 82 -13.45 31.68 28.43
N GLU A 83 -13.99 32.69 27.75
CA GLU A 83 -14.38 33.95 28.41
C GLU A 83 -15.80 34.43 28.05
N LYS A 84 -16.52 33.73 27.19
CA LYS A 84 -17.87 34.10 26.69
C LYS A 84 -17.92 35.47 25.98
N LYS A 85 -16.82 35.88 25.33
CA LYS A 85 -16.67 37.23 24.75
C LYS A 85 -16.90 37.40 23.24
N CYS A 86 -16.93 36.33 22.44
CA CYS A 86 -16.97 36.44 20.97
C CYS A 86 -18.01 35.50 20.34
N LEU A 87 -18.90 36.04 19.48
CA LEU A 87 -19.92 35.26 18.76
C LEU A 87 -19.89 35.50 17.23
N ILE A 88 -18.80 36.04 16.71
CA ILE A 88 -18.69 36.46 15.30
C ILE A 88 -18.95 35.28 14.35
N CYS A 89 -18.32 34.13 14.62
CA CYS A 89 -18.46 32.96 13.75
C CYS A 89 -19.89 32.43 13.71
N GLU A 90 -20.64 32.54 14.82
CA GLU A 90 -22.05 32.17 14.89
C GLU A 90 -22.89 33.11 14.02
N GLY A 91 -22.67 34.43 14.15
CA GLY A 91 -23.39 35.44 13.37
C GLY A 91 -23.18 35.38 11.85
N VAL A 92 -22.00 34.94 11.39
CA VAL A 92 -21.72 34.78 9.94
C VAL A 92 -22.15 33.41 9.39
N CYS A 93 -22.51 32.45 10.25
CA CYS A 93 -22.89 31.11 9.84
C CYS A 93 -24.33 31.09 9.28
N LYS A 94 -24.47 31.16 7.95
CA LYS A 94 -25.78 31.19 7.27
C LYS A 94 -26.67 29.97 7.54
N THR A 95 -26.07 28.81 7.83
CA THR A 95 -26.83 27.57 8.09
C THR A 95 -27.17 27.38 9.57
N GLY A 96 -26.72 28.28 10.46
CA GLY A 96 -26.93 28.15 11.90
C GLY A 96 -26.35 26.84 12.46
N ALA A 97 -25.16 26.47 12.00
CA ALA A 97 -24.50 25.23 12.38
C ALA A 97 -23.68 25.36 13.68
N ILE A 98 -23.35 26.56 14.14
CA ILE A 98 -22.55 26.75 15.36
C ILE A 98 -23.45 26.66 16.59
N ASP A 99 -23.06 25.84 17.56
CA ASP A 99 -23.75 25.67 18.84
C ASP A 99 -22.73 25.47 19.97
N PHE A 100 -22.44 26.55 20.70
CA PHE A 100 -21.51 26.51 21.83
C PHE A 100 -22.06 25.84 23.09
N THR A 101 -23.35 25.45 23.09
CA THR A 101 -23.97 24.78 24.24
C THR A 101 -23.82 23.27 24.22
N GLN A 102 -23.27 22.71 23.14
CA GLN A 102 -22.96 21.28 23.03
C GLN A 102 -22.11 20.81 24.21
N LYS A 103 -22.47 19.64 24.74
CA LYS A 103 -21.75 18.96 25.83
C LYS A 103 -21.18 17.64 25.33
N PRO A 104 -20.13 17.10 25.98
CA PRO A 104 -19.66 15.75 25.69
C PRO A 104 -20.82 14.75 25.80
N VAL A 105 -20.94 13.87 24.80
CA VAL A 105 -21.99 12.86 24.75
C VAL A 105 -21.37 11.52 25.10
N LYS A 106 -21.84 10.91 26.19
CA LYS A 106 -21.51 9.52 26.53
C LYS A 106 -22.53 8.58 25.90
N ARG A 107 -22.06 7.49 25.27
CA ARG A 107 -22.91 6.43 24.69
C ARG A 107 -22.28 5.08 24.98
N GLU A 108 -23.09 4.11 25.36
CA GLU A 108 -22.68 2.70 25.39
C GLU A 108 -23.07 2.05 24.06
N ILE A 109 -22.17 1.27 23.48
CA ILE A 109 -22.47 0.39 22.35
C ILE A 109 -22.10 -1.05 22.69
N ARG A 110 -22.83 -1.99 22.10
CA ARG A 110 -22.55 -3.43 22.20
C ARG A 110 -21.87 -3.91 20.93
N VAL A 111 -20.70 -4.54 21.07
CA VAL A 111 -19.91 -5.04 19.94
C VAL A 111 -19.42 -6.45 20.21
N GLY A 112 -19.34 -7.29 19.18
CA GLY A 112 -18.83 -8.65 19.31
C GLY A 112 -17.30 -8.74 19.29
N ALA A 113 -16.65 -7.86 18.52
CA ALA A 113 -15.20 -7.82 18.34
C ALA A 113 -14.70 -6.38 18.38
N ILE A 114 -13.44 -6.19 18.77
CA ILE A 114 -12.75 -4.90 18.78
C ILE A 114 -11.49 -5.02 17.93
N VAL A 115 -11.25 -4.05 17.04
CA VAL A 115 -10.00 -3.96 16.26
C VAL A 115 -9.28 -2.67 16.65
N LEU A 116 -8.03 -2.80 17.11
CA LEU A 116 -7.17 -1.70 17.49
C LEU A 116 -6.30 -1.30 16.29
N SER A 117 -6.64 -0.17 15.67
CA SER A 117 -5.93 0.43 14.52
C SER A 117 -5.41 1.83 14.90
N LEU A 118 -4.71 1.93 16.04
CA LEU A 118 -4.39 3.21 16.69
C LEU A 118 -3.25 3.99 16.03
N GLY A 119 -2.57 3.41 15.04
CA GLY A 119 -1.46 4.07 14.35
C GLY A 119 -0.18 4.06 15.17
N MET A 120 0.54 5.18 15.14
CA MET A 120 1.87 5.42 15.71
C MET A 120 2.11 6.92 15.81
N GLU A 121 3.05 7.32 16.65
CA GLU A 121 3.48 8.71 16.77
C GLU A 121 4.85 8.92 16.11
N PRO A 122 5.11 10.02 15.40
CA PRO A 122 6.47 10.39 15.03
C PRO A 122 7.35 10.58 16.27
N PHE A 123 8.61 10.19 16.19
CA PHE A 123 9.57 10.48 17.26
C PHE A 123 9.79 11.99 17.37
N ASP A 124 9.73 12.51 18.60
CA ASP A 124 9.98 13.92 18.89
C ASP A 124 11.48 14.15 19.18
N PRO A 125 12.23 14.81 18.28
CA PRO A 125 13.66 15.02 18.50
C PRO A 125 13.98 16.07 19.56
N ARG A 126 12.99 16.79 20.12
CA ARG A 126 13.21 17.74 21.23
C ARG A 126 13.73 17.08 22.51
N VAL A 127 13.63 15.74 22.60
CA VAL A 127 14.22 14.98 23.72
C VAL A 127 15.76 15.12 23.79
N ARG A 128 16.41 15.63 22.74
CA ARG A 128 17.85 15.90 22.69
C ARG A 128 18.17 17.25 22.05
N GLU A 129 18.91 18.07 22.79
CA GLU A 129 19.38 19.37 22.29
C GLU A 129 20.37 19.27 21.10
N GLU A 130 21.09 18.14 21.00
CA GLU A 130 22.08 17.87 19.95
C GLU A 130 21.46 17.75 18.55
N TYR A 131 20.16 17.45 18.47
CA TYR A 131 19.43 17.44 17.21
C TYR A 131 19.02 18.83 16.73
N GLY A 132 19.18 19.88 17.54
CA GLY A 132 18.91 21.26 17.14
C GLY A 132 17.44 21.58 16.80
N TYR A 133 16.53 20.60 16.81
CA TYR A 133 15.12 20.79 16.46
C TYR A 133 14.41 21.69 17.49
N GLY A 134 13.64 22.67 17.01
CA GLY A 134 12.99 23.71 17.82
C GLY A 134 13.92 24.86 18.26
N ARG A 135 15.25 24.68 18.16
CA ARG A 135 16.25 25.74 18.46
C ARG A 135 16.84 26.36 17.20
N LEU A 136 17.15 25.54 16.20
CA LEU A 136 17.70 25.96 14.91
C LEU A 136 16.56 26.02 13.89
N PRO A 137 16.21 27.21 13.35
CA PRO A 137 15.02 27.35 12.51
C PRO A 137 15.05 26.56 11.19
N ASN A 138 16.26 26.27 10.67
CA ASN A 138 16.46 25.51 9.43
C ASN A 138 16.74 24.01 9.68
N VAL A 139 16.46 23.53 10.89
CA VAL A 139 16.38 22.09 11.20
C VAL A 139 14.91 21.71 11.37
N VAL A 140 14.45 20.82 10.50
CA VAL A 140 13.06 20.35 10.45
C VAL A 140 13.02 18.83 10.56
N THR A 141 11.89 18.26 10.99
CA THR A 141 11.68 16.81 10.92
C THR A 141 11.25 16.39 9.52
N SER A 142 11.31 15.08 9.24
CA SER A 142 10.73 14.54 8.02
C SER A 142 9.22 14.76 7.94
N MET A 143 8.51 14.87 9.07
CA MET A 143 7.06 15.19 9.08
C MET A 143 6.80 16.66 8.76
N ASP A 144 7.62 17.58 9.27
CA ASP A 144 7.62 18.98 8.86
C ASP A 144 7.83 19.08 7.35
N TYR A 145 8.84 18.38 6.84
CA TYR A 145 9.16 18.36 5.42
C TYR A 145 8.05 17.77 4.55
N GLU A 146 7.33 16.73 5.01
CA GLU A 146 6.11 16.25 4.35
C GLU A 146 5.05 17.34 4.25
N ARG A 147 4.89 18.17 5.29
CA ARG A 147 3.96 19.30 5.24
C ARG A 147 4.45 20.38 4.30
N LEU A 148 5.74 20.72 4.28
CA LEU A 148 6.32 21.68 3.34
C LEU A 148 6.08 21.27 1.88
N LEU A 149 6.35 20.00 1.53
CA LEU A 149 6.11 19.44 0.20
C LEU A 149 4.63 19.35 -0.17
N CYS A 150 3.73 19.38 0.81
CA CYS A 150 2.32 19.20 0.55
C CYS A 150 1.71 20.46 -0.06
N ALA A 151 0.95 20.29 -1.14
CA ALA A 151 0.23 21.38 -1.80
C ALA A 151 -0.80 22.08 -0.88
N THR A 152 -1.23 21.42 0.20
CA THR A 152 -2.11 21.98 1.26
C THR A 152 -1.35 22.29 2.55
N GLY A 153 -0.02 22.33 2.43
CA GLY A 153 0.93 22.65 3.48
C GLY A 153 1.05 24.13 3.78
N PRO A 154 1.93 24.51 4.71
CA PRO A 154 2.06 25.88 5.20
C PRO A 154 2.49 26.88 4.11
N TYR A 155 3.21 26.43 3.07
CA TYR A 155 3.67 27.27 1.95
C TYR A 155 3.11 26.81 0.59
N GLY A 156 1.99 26.08 0.58
CA GLY A 156 1.32 25.70 -0.67
C GLY A 156 2.07 24.70 -1.54
N GLY A 157 3.02 23.95 -0.98
CA GLY A 157 3.88 22.98 -1.69
C GLY A 157 5.28 23.50 -2.03
N GLU A 158 5.54 24.79 -1.80
CA GLU A 158 6.87 25.37 -1.99
C GLU A 158 7.79 25.04 -0.80
N ILE A 159 9.00 24.55 -1.09
CA ILE A 159 9.98 24.16 -0.07
C ILE A 159 10.73 25.41 0.39
N LEU A 160 10.19 26.13 1.38
CA LEU A 160 10.78 27.40 1.84
C LEU A 160 11.40 27.28 3.23
N ARG A 161 12.59 27.86 3.40
CA ARG A 161 13.23 28.05 4.70
C ARG A 161 12.39 28.95 5.60
N ALA A 162 12.33 28.60 6.88
CA ALA A 162 11.56 29.38 7.86
C ALA A 162 12.18 30.78 8.11
N THR A 163 13.50 30.91 7.96
CA THR A 163 14.23 32.15 8.28
C THR A 163 14.05 33.27 7.27
N ASP A 164 14.10 32.95 5.97
CA ASP A 164 14.18 33.96 4.91
C ASP A 164 13.23 33.70 3.73
N ARG A 165 12.40 32.66 3.81
CA ARG A 165 11.43 32.25 2.77
C ARG A 165 12.07 31.94 1.42
N LYS A 166 13.34 31.54 1.38
CA LYS A 166 14.01 31.10 0.16
C LYS A 166 13.98 29.59 0.01
N HIS A 167 14.04 29.12 -1.24
CA HIS A 167 14.24 27.72 -1.56
C HIS A 167 15.65 27.29 -1.14
N PRO A 168 15.79 26.18 -0.40
CA PRO A 168 17.10 25.65 -0.04
C PRO A 168 17.72 24.99 -1.27
N ARG A 169 18.95 25.39 -1.62
CA ARG A 169 19.71 24.75 -2.70
C ARG A 169 20.44 23.52 -2.21
N LYS A 170 20.87 23.51 -0.95
CA LYS A 170 21.63 22.41 -0.35
C LYS A 170 20.92 21.83 0.85
N VAL A 171 20.41 20.61 0.74
CA VAL A 171 19.58 19.96 1.75
C VAL A 171 20.23 18.67 2.25
N ALA A 172 20.29 18.49 3.56
CA ALA A 172 20.77 17.27 4.19
C ALA A 172 19.64 16.49 4.87
N TRP A 173 19.64 15.17 4.75
CA TRP A 173 18.82 14.28 5.56
C TRP A 173 19.71 13.47 6.51
N ILE A 174 19.35 13.44 7.79
CA ILE A 174 20.02 12.58 8.78
C ILE A 174 19.10 11.41 9.13
N GLN A 175 19.55 10.19 8.85
CA GLN A 175 18.78 8.97 9.09
C GLN A 175 18.81 8.52 10.56
N CYS A 176 17.87 7.65 10.91
CA CYS A 176 17.82 6.97 12.21
C CYS A 176 17.74 7.93 13.42
N ILE A 177 17.01 9.03 13.29
CA ILE A 177 16.74 9.93 14.42
C ILE A 177 15.66 9.28 15.29
N GLY A 178 15.97 9.00 16.56
CA GLY A 178 15.06 8.27 17.46
C GLY A 178 14.88 6.79 17.13
N SER A 179 15.83 6.16 16.41
CA SER A 179 15.80 4.74 16.07
C SER A 179 17.21 4.18 16.03
N ARG A 180 17.34 2.86 16.27
CA ARG A 180 18.62 2.13 16.24
C ARG A 180 19.67 2.74 17.19
N ARG A 181 19.23 3.23 18.35
CA ARG A 181 20.09 3.81 19.40
C ARG A 181 19.68 3.28 20.76
N VAL A 182 20.66 3.07 21.65
CA VAL A 182 20.43 2.59 23.02
C VAL A 182 20.57 3.69 24.06
N THR A 183 20.87 4.90 23.61
CA THR A 183 21.06 6.05 24.46
C THR A 183 19.70 6.44 25.08
N PRO A 184 19.62 6.82 26.36
CA PRO A 184 18.35 7.13 27.01
C PRO A 184 17.48 8.12 26.21
N GLY A 185 16.19 7.79 26.10
CA GLY A 185 15.21 8.57 25.33
C GLY A 185 15.07 8.19 23.85
N ASP A 186 16.00 7.40 23.29
CA ASP A 186 15.86 6.85 21.94
C ASP A 186 15.26 5.43 21.94
N ASN A 187 14.95 4.94 20.74
CA ASN A 187 14.51 3.57 20.52
C ASN A 187 15.61 2.70 19.92
N SER A 188 15.74 1.47 20.43
CA SER A 188 16.71 0.50 19.92
C SER A 188 16.30 -0.15 18.60
N TYR A 189 15.00 -0.17 18.29
CA TYR A 189 14.49 -0.79 17.08
C TYR A 189 14.63 0.11 15.85
N CYS A 190 14.45 -0.49 14.67
CA CYS A 190 14.41 0.22 13.39
C CYS A 190 12.96 0.58 13.03
N SER A 191 12.72 1.83 12.64
CA SER A 191 11.38 2.30 12.23
C SER A 191 10.93 1.85 10.83
N ALA A 192 11.69 0.98 10.16
CA ALA A 192 11.42 0.30 8.88
C ALA A 192 11.16 1.16 7.62
N VAL A 193 10.63 2.38 7.74
CA VAL A 193 10.16 3.21 6.61
C VAL A 193 11.00 4.47 6.38
N CYS A 194 11.92 4.82 7.29
CA CYS A 194 12.67 6.07 7.23
C CYS A 194 13.56 6.22 6.01
N CYS A 195 14.27 5.15 5.63
CA CYS A 195 15.08 5.16 4.42
C CYS A 195 14.25 5.44 3.15
N THR A 196 13.03 4.90 3.07
CA THR A 196 12.21 4.96 1.86
C THR A 196 11.41 6.25 1.75
N TYR A 197 10.88 6.80 2.86
CA TYR A 197 10.28 8.14 2.78
C TYR A 197 11.34 9.21 2.51
N THR A 198 12.58 9.06 2.99
CA THR A 198 13.65 10.02 2.65
C THR A 198 13.95 9.99 1.16
N GLN A 199 14.05 8.80 0.56
CA GLN A 199 14.21 8.66 -0.90
C GLN A 199 13.08 9.36 -1.65
N LYS A 200 11.83 9.21 -1.18
CA LYS A 200 10.68 9.94 -1.71
C LYS A 200 10.84 11.46 -1.57
N GLN A 201 11.22 11.94 -0.39
CA GLN A 201 11.42 13.37 -0.15
C GLN A 201 12.53 13.94 -1.04
N VAL A 202 13.63 13.21 -1.24
CA VAL A 202 14.71 13.61 -2.16
C VAL A 202 14.20 13.69 -3.60
N ILE A 203 13.53 12.64 -4.10
CA ILE A 203 12.96 12.66 -5.47
C ILE A 203 12.02 13.84 -5.64
N LEU A 204 11.07 14.03 -4.71
CA LEU A 204 10.12 15.14 -4.78
C LEU A 204 10.82 16.49 -4.69
N THR A 205 11.90 16.60 -3.90
CA THR A 205 12.72 17.83 -3.84
C THR A 205 13.35 18.11 -5.18
N LYS A 206 13.88 17.09 -5.88
CA LYS A 206 14.47 17.25 -7.23
C LYS A 206 13.43 17.55 -8.31
N ASP A 207 12.20 17.07 -8.14
CA ASP A 207 11.10 17.41 -9.03
C ASP A 207 10.69 18.90 -8.89
N HIS A 208 10.72 19.44 -7.66
CA HIS A 208 10.44 20.86 -7.39
C HIS A 208 11.65 21.75 -7.73
N GLU A 209 12.84 21.37 -7.30
CA GLU A 209 14.12 22.08 -7.45
C GLU A 209 15.17 21.17 -8.13
N PRO A 210 15.23 21.15 -9.47
CA PRO A 210 16.13 20.28 -10.22
C PRO A 210 17.61 20.45 -9.89
N GLU A 211 18.02 21.66 -9.53
CA GLU A 211 19.41 22.00 -9.19
C GLU A 211 19.76 21.78 -7.70
N ALA A 212 18.82 21.29 -6.89
CA ALA A 212 19.08 21.07 -5.46
C ALA A 212 20.14 19.99 -5.22
N GLU A 213 21.14 20.29 -4.42
CA GLU A 213 22.13 19.34 -3.91
C GLU A 213 21.57 18.64 -2.67
N CYS A 214 21.33 17.32 -2.78
CA CYS A 214 20.71 16.54 -1.71
C CYS A 214 21.72 15.55 -1.13
N THR A 215 21.95 15.60 0.18
CA THR A 215 22.87 14.67 0.86
C THR A 215 22.13 13.86 1.91
N VAL A 216 22.19 12.53 1.84
CA VAL A 216 21.56 11.62 2.81
C VAL A 216 22.64 10.95 3.65
N PHE A 217 22.69 11.27 4.93
CA PHE A 217 23.57 10.63 5.91
C PHE A 217 22.90 9.39 6.51
N HIS A 218 23.52 8.23 6.36
CA HIS A 218 22.94 6.95 6.78
C HIS A 218 23.94 5.99 7.44
N ASN A 219 23.42 4.94 8.08
CA ASN A 219 24.21 3.81 8.57
C ASN A 219 24.11 2.62 7.60
N ASP A 220 22.87 2.27 7.23
CA ASP A 220 22.49 1.24 6.27
C ASP A 220 21.29 1.76 5.47
N ILE A 221 21.16 1.39 4.20
CA ILE A 221 19.96 1.64 3.41
C ILE A 221 19.03 0.41 3.45
N ARG A 222 17.92 0.55 4.17
CA ARG A 222 16.95 -0.54 4.42
C ARG A 222 15.75 -0.55 3.46
N SER A 223 16.03 -0.42 2.16
CA SER A 223 15.04 -0.50 1.08
C SER A 223 14.63 -1.96 0.76
N HIS A 224 13.91 -2.60 1.69
CA HIS A 224 13.68 -4.06 1.69
C HIS A 224 12.36 -4.52 1.02
N GLY A 225 11.44 -3.60 0.74
CA GLY A 225 10.17 -3.89 0.07
C GLY A 225 10.34 -4.15 -1.42
N LYS A 226 9.27 -4.65 -2.05
CA LYS A 226 9.20 -4.83 -3.50
C LYS A 226 9.46 -3.52 -4.22
N ASP A 227 10.29 -3.56 -5.27
CA ASP A 227 10.75 -2.41 -6.05
C ASP A 227 11.60 -1.36 -5.29
N PHE A 228 11.83 -1.51 -3.99
CA PHE A 228 12.53 -0.49 -3.20
C PHE A 228 14.04 -0.42 -3.47
N GLU A 229 14.67 -1.51 -3.94
CA GLU A 229 16.08 -1.48 -4.36
C GLU A 229 16.26 -0.56 -5.58
N ARG A 230 15.43 -0.74 -6.61
CA ARG A 230 15.40 0.15 -7.78
C ARG A 230 15.03 1.58 -7.39
N TYR A 231 14.14 1.75 -6.42
CA TYR A 231 13.76 3.05 -5.90
C TYR A 231 14.95 3.78 -5.26
N PHE A 232 15.77 3.06 -4.48
CA PHE A 232 17.02 3.59 -3.93
C PHE A 232 18.01 3.96 -5.03
N GLN A 233 18.30 3.06 -5.98
CA GLN A 233 19.22 3.31 -7.08
C GLN A 233 18.77 4.49 -7.95
N ARG A 234 17.47 4.57 -8.26
CA ARG A 234 16.89 5.72 -8.97
C ARG A 234 17.19 7.02 -8.23
N THR A 235 17.02 7.03 -6.90
CA THR A 235 17.30 8.23 -6.08
C THR A 235 18.79 8.57 -6.08
N GLN A 236 19.65 7.58 -5.90
CA GLN A 236 21.10 7.75 -5.87
C GLN A 236 21.66 8.27 -7.21
N ASN A 237 21.06 7.84 -8.32
CA ASN A 237 21.50 8.22 -9.67
C ASN A 237 20.96 9.59 -10.13
N LEU A 238 20.18 10.30 -9.32
CA LEU A 238 19.75 11.66 -9.65
C LEU A 238 20.96 12.63 -9.55
N PRO A 239 21.08 13.61 -10.47
CA PRO A 239 22.18 14.57 -10.44
C PRO A 239 22.26 15.31 -9.10
N GLY A 240 23.44 15.48 -8.52
CA GLY A 240 23.61 16.23 -7.26
C GLY A 240 23.06 15.53 -6.00
N VAL A 241 22.73 14.23 -6.06
CA VAL A 241 22.36 13.42 -4.89
C VAL A 241 23.57 12.64 -4.40
N ARG A 242 23.81 12.64 -3.07
CA ARG A 242 24.86 11.87 -2.42
C ARG A 242 24.31 11.06 -1.25
N PHE A 243 24.71 9.80 -1.15
CA PHE A 243 24.47 8.97 0.03
C PHE A 243 25.80 8.78 0.75
N ILE A 244 25.89 9.26 1.99
CA ILE A 244 27.11 9.23 2.79
C ILE A 244 26.86 8.32 3.99
N ARG A 245 27.63 7.25 4.09
CA ARG A 245 27.57 6.36 5.24
C ARG A 245 28.36 6.97 6.41
N SER A 246 27.68 7.62 7.33
CA SER A 246 28.27 8.18 8.55
C SER A 246 27.21 8.49 9.58
N TYR A 247 27.58 8.34 10.86
CA TYR A 247 26.88 9.03 11.93
C TYR A 247 27.17 10.53 11.82
N ALA A 248 26.19 11.29 11.35
CA ALA A 248 26.28 12.74 11.24
C ALA A 248 25.75 13.41 12.52
N SER A 249 26.35 14.55 12.87
CA SER A 249 25.97 15.38 14.01
C SER A 249 25.83 16.84 13.59
N ILE A 250 24.96 17.59 14.26
CA ILE A 250 24.81 19.03 14.01
C ILE A 250 25.86 19.78 14.84
N ALA A 251 26.81 20.42 14.16
CA ALA A 251 27.89 21.16 14.79
C ALA A 251 27.46 22.57 15.24
N GLY A 252 26.48 23.17 14.56
CA GLY A 252 25.94 24.47 14.90
C GLY A 252 25.26 25.16 13.71
N GLU A 253 25.06 26.47 13.86
CA GLU A 253 24.50 27.34 12.84
C GLU A 253 25.52 28.43 12.47
N ASN A 254 25.48 28.90 11.23
CA ASN A 254 26.17 30.08 10.78
C ASN A 254 25.32 31.32 11.11
N PRO A 255 25.82 32.27 11.92
CA PRO A 255 25.03 33.39 12.42
C PRO A 255 24.62 34.39 11.33
N ASP A 256 25.31 34.43 10.19
CA ASP A 256 25.06 35.41 9.14
C ASP A 256 23.96 34.98 8.17
N ASN A 257 23.89 33.68 7.86
CA ASN A 257 23.00 33.14 6.84
C ASN A 257 22.05 32.05 7.36
N HIS A 258 22.12 31.69 8.65
CA HIS A 258 21.33 30.63 9.28
C HIS A 258 21.50 29.22 8.66
N ASN A 259 22.57 28.99 7.92
CA ASN A 259 22.89 27.66 7.40
C ASN A 259 23.37 26.76 8.54
N VAL A 260 23.02 25.48 8.46
CA VAL A 260 23.32 24.49 9.49
C VAL A 260 24.59 23.73 9.12
N ARG A 261 25.56 23.67 10.05
CA ARG A 261 26.80 22.91 9.85
C ARG A 261 26.65 21.49 10.36
N ILE A 262 26.94 20.52 9.48
CA ILE A 262 26.91 19.09 9.78
C ILE A 262 28.34 18.55 9.83
N ARG A 263 28.66 17.83 10.91
CA ARG A 263 29.94 17.14 11.10
C ARG A 263 29.76 15.63 10.95
N TYR A 264 30.58 15.01 10.11
CA TYR A 264 30.53 13.58 9.78
C TYR A 264 31.92 13.05 9.43
N ALA A 265 32.08 11.74 9.31
CA ALA A 265 33.36 11.11 8.96
C ALA A 265 33.25 10.27 7.68
N THR A 266 34.32 10.24 6.89
CA THR A 266 34.49 9.31 5.76
C THR A 266 35.73 8.45 5.99
N PRO A 267 35.78 7.22 5.43
CA PRO A 267 36.98 6.39 5.49
C PRO A 267 38.22 7.09 4.92
N ASP A 268 38.07 7.76 3.78
CA ASP A 268 39.21 8.33 3.03
C ASP A 268 39.71 9.66 3.58
N ASP A 269 38.83 10.49 4.15
CA ASP A 269 39.16 11.88 4.51
C ASP A 269 39.04 12.21 6.00
N GLY A 270 38.70 11.21 6.83
CA GLY A 270 38.45 11.42 8.24
C GLY A 270 37.24 12.33 8.49
N VAL A 271 37.36 13.24 9.47
CA VAL A 271 36.23 14.08 9.93
C VAL A 271 36.11 15.36 9.10
N LYS A 272 34.92 15.57 8.53
CA LYS A 272 34.55 16.74 7.72
C LYS A 272 33.42 17.55 8.38
N GLU A 273 33.35 18.83 8.05
CA GLU A 273 32.24 19.72 8.38
C GLU A 273 31.77 20.43 7.11
N GLU A 274 30.45 20.48 6.91
CA GLU A 274 29.83 21.00 5.69
C GLU A 274 28.56 21.79 6.03
N GLU A 275 28.37 22.96 5.40
CA GLU A 275 27.16 23.78 5.59
C GLU A 275 26.03 23.35 4.66
N PHE A 276 24.79 23.38 5.17
CA PHE A 276 23.55 23.09 4.45
C PHE A 276 22.51 24.21 4.70
N ASP A 277 21.71 24.51 3.68
CA ASP A 277 20.65 25.51 3.77
C ASP A 277 19.46 25.03 4.61
N LEU A 278 19.21 23.72 4.59
CA LEU A 278 18.15 23.06 5.36
C LEU A 278 18.59 21.64 5.75
N VAL A 279 18.28 21.24 6.99
CA VAL A 279 18.54 19.90 7.50
C VAL A 279 17.23 19.24 7.91
N VAL A 280 17.00 18.04 7.39
CA VAL A 280 15.82 17.21 7.65
C VAL A 280 16.22 16.03 8.54
N LEU A 281 15.69 16.02 9.76
CA LEU A 281 15.79 14.90 10.68
C LEU A 281 14.81 13.81 10.27
N SER A 282 15.32 12.68 9.79
CA SER A 282 14.46 11.55 9.41
C SER A 282 14.05 10.79 10.68
N VAL A 283 12.95 11.26 11.30
CA VAL A 283 12.46 10.80 12.60
C VAL A 283 11.81 9.42 12.52
N GLY A 284 12.10 8.60 13.53
CA GLY A 284 11.52 7.28 13.73
C GLY A 284 10.05 7.32 14.15
N LEU A 285 9.52 6.14 14.49
CA LEU A 285 8.12 5.91 14.81
C LEU A 285 8.02 5.28 16.19
N ASN A 286 7.18 5.88 17.03
CA ASN A 286 6.86 5.48 18.39
C ASN A 286 5.50 4.78 18.42
N PRO A 287 5.22 3.96 19.46
CA PRO A 287 3.86 3.49 19.71
C PRO A 287 2.87 4.66 19.88
N PRO A 288 1.56 4.42 19.71
CA PRO A 288 0.52 5.43 19.89
C PRO A 288 0.64 6.19 21.22
N GLU A 289 0.19 7.44 21.24
CA GLU A 289 0.16 8.22 22.48
C GLU A 289 -0.66 7.48 23.56
N HIS A 290 -0.17 7.51 24.79
CA HIS A 290 -0.80 6.84 25.94
C HIS A 290 -1.05 5.34 25.76
N TYR A 291 -0.22 4.63 24.97
CA TYR A 291 -0.32 3.19 24.73
C TYR A 291 -0.50 2.34 26.01
N ARG A 292 0.02 2.76 27.16
CA ARG A 292 -0.21 2.08 28.47
C ARG A 292 -1.67 2.17 28.93
N ARG A 293 -2.29 3.35 28.83
CA ARG A 293 -3.72 3.49 29.17
C ARG A 293 -4.60 2.74 28.19
N VAL A 294 -4.20 2.68 26.92
CA VAL A 294 -4.86 1.83 25.92
C VAL A 294 -4.77 0.37 26.37
N ALA A 295 -3.58 -0.10 26.71
CA ALA A 295 -3.36 -1.45 27.20
C ALA A 295 -4.25 -1.79 28.39
N ASP A 296 -4.25 -0.94 29.43
CA ASP A 296 -5.11 -1.13 30.61
C ASP A 296 -6.60 -1.16 30.24
N ARG A 297 -7.05 -0.22 29.41
CA ARG A 297 -8.46 -0.06 29.02
C ARG A 297 -8.98 -1.24 28.21
N PHE A 298 -8.19 -1.72 27.25
CA PHE A 298 -8.57 -2.85 26.41
C PHE A 298 -8.15 -4.18 27.02
N GLY A 299 -7.51 -4.17 28.20
CA GLY A 299 -6.98 -5.36 28.86
C GLY A 299 -6.02 -6.09 27.94
N ILE A 300 -5.06 -5.37 27.36
CA ILE A 300 -4.02 -5.95 26.50
C ILE A 300 -2.60 -5.84 27.01
N GLU A 301 -1.72 -6.75 26.60
CA GLU A 301 -0.29 -6.74 26.87
C GLU A 301 0.50 -6.03 25.77
N LEU A 302 1.66 -5.52 26.17
CA LEU A 302 2.56 -4.75 25.32
C LEU A 302 3.93 -5.42 25.28
N THR A 303 4.61 -5.27 24.16
CA THR A 303 6.04 -5.55 24.04
C THR A 303 6.86 -4.59 24.91
N GLN A 304 8.14 -4.90 25.10
CA GLN A 304 9.08 -4.02 25.81
C GLN A 304 9.18 -2.60 25.23
N HIS A 305 8.79 -2.43 23.96
CA HIS A 305 8.80 -1.15 23.24
C HIS A 305 7.44 -0.43 23.24
N GLY A 306 6.43 -0.97 23.93
CA GLY A 306 5.11 -0.34 24.02
C GLY A 306 4.19 -0.58 22.82
N PHE A 307 4.58 -1.38 21.84
CA PHE A 307 3.68 -1.90 20.80
C PHE A 307 2.83 -3.06 21.34
N CYS A 308 1.71 -3.36 20.70
CA CYS A 308 0.84 -4.48 21.07
C CYS A 308 1.62 -5.80 21.00
N LEU A 309 1.56 -6.62 22.05
CA LEU A 309 2.06 -7.99 21.99
C LEU A 309 1.08 -8.86 21.20
N THR A 310 1.60 -9.58 20.20
CA THR A 310 0.79 -10.39 19.28
C THR A 310 1.23 -11.85 19.28
N ASP A 311 0.32 -12.74 18.88
CA ASP A 311 0.63 -14.16 18.69
C ASP A 311 1.49 -14.36 17.42
N PRO A 312 2.69 -14.94 17.50
CA PRO A 312 3.52 -15.23 16.31
C PRO A 312 2.84 -16.15 15.28
N LYS A 313 1.88 -16.99 15.69
CA LYS A 313 1.08 -17.86 14.80
C LYS A 313 -0.02 -17.08 14.08
N ASN A 314 -0.45 -15.95 14.64
CA ASN A 314 -1.46 -15.06 14.06
C ASN A 314 -1.25 -13.62 14.54
N PRO A 315 -0.50 -12.79 13.78
CA PRO A 315 -0.06 -11.48 14.25
C PRO A 315 -1.21 -10.47 14.45
N MET A 316 -2.45 -10.81 14.08
CA MET A 316 -3.62 -9.94 14.30
C MET A 316 -4.26 -10.15 15.67
N ARG A 317 -3.97 -11.27 16.34
CA ARG A 317 -4.53 -11.60 17.64
C ARG A 317 -3.71 -10.98 18.75
N THR A 318 -4.42 -10.39 19.70
CA THR A 318 -3.86 -10.06 21.02
C THR A 318 -4.06 -11.26 21.97
N HIS A 319 -3.48 -11.22 23.16
CA HIS A 319 -3.73 -12.22 24.22
C HIS A 319 -5.15 -12.10 24.83
N ARG A 320 -5.92 -11.03 24.53
CA ARG A 320 -7.34 -10.94 24.91
C ARG A 320 -8.21 -11.37 23.74
N ASP A 321 -8.91 -12.48 23.90
CA ASP A 321 -9.84 -12.98 22.89
C ASP A 321 -10.92 -11.94 22.55
N GLY A 322 -11.28 -11.88 21.26
CA GLY A 322 -12.21 -10.88 20.72
C GLY A 322 -11.61 -9.48 20.52
N VAL A 323 -10.36 -9.24 20.95
CA VAL A 323 -9.61 -8.01 20.68
C VAL A 323 -8.47 -8.30 19.71
N PHE A 324 -8.51 -7.64 18.55
CA PHE A 324 -7.56 -7.77 17.46
C PHE A 324 -6.78 -6.47 17.26
N VAL A 325 -5.67 -6.53 16.54
CA VAL A 325 -4.82 -5.38 16.22
C VAL A 325 -4.49 -5.35 14.73
N SER A 326 -4.38 -4.16 14.14
CA SER A 326 -3.93 -3.96 12.76
C SER A 326 -3.06 -2.72 12.62
N GLY A 327 -2.28 -2.65 11.55
CA GLY A 327 -1.43 -1.50 11.27
C GLY A 327 -0.27 -1.34 12.25
N CYS A 328 0.17 -0.09 12.37
CA CYS A 328 1.40 0.31 13.07
C CYS A 328 1.44 0.03 14.58
N PHE A 329 0.33 -0.33 15.21
CA PHE A 329 0.35 -0.69 16.63
C PHE A 329 0.95 -2.08 16.89
N GLN A 330 1.10 -2.90 15.83
CA GLN A 330 1.88 -4.15 15.87
C GLN A 330 3.40 -3.89 15.86
N GLY A 331 3.82 -2.71 15.42
CA GLY A 331 5.21 -2.34 15.21
C GLY A 331 5.38 -1.46 13.96
N PRO A 332 6.61 -0.96 13.71
CA PRO A 332 6.87 -0.11 12.55
C PRO A 332 6.71 -0.87 11.23
N ILE A 333 5.69 -0.53 10.45
CA ILE A 333 5.38 -1.11 9.14
C ILE A 333 4.96 -0.03 8.15
N ASP A 334 4.92 -0.37 6.87
CA ASP A 334 4.49 0.54 5.82
C ASP A 334 2.97 0.49 5.53
N ILE A 335 2.54 1.28 4.54
CA ILE A 335 1.13 1.37 4.14
C ILE A 335 0.59 0.03 3.60
N PRO A 336 1.22 -0.63 2.60
CA PRO A 336 0.77 -1.93 2.12
C PRO A 336 0.52 -2.93 3.25
N GLU A 337 1.45 -3.05 4.20
CA GLU A 337 1.34 -3.97 5.34
C GLU A 337 0.22 -3.57 6.31
N SER A 338 0.02 -2.28 6.51
CA SER A 338 -1.11 -1.77 7.29
C SER A 338 -2.46 -2.10 6.63
N VAL A 339 -2.54 -2.05 5.30
CA VAL A 339 -3.80 -2.30 4.56
C VAL A 339 -4.17 -3.79 4.58
N PHE A 340 -3.22 -4.69 4.31
CA PHE A 340 -3.55 -6.12 4.36
C PHE A 340 -3.73 -6.64 5.79
N SER A 341 -3.05 -6.06 6.80
CA SER A 341 -3.29 -6.41 8.21
C SER A 341 -4.67 -5.96 8.69
N ALA A 342 -5.16 -4.80 8.24
CA ALA A 342 -6.54 -4.38 8.50
C ALA A 342 -7.55 -5.35 7.86
N SER A 343 -7.29 -5.78 6.61
CA SER A 343 -8.11 -6.80 5.94
C SER A 343 -8.07 -8.14 6.68
N GLY A 344 -6.90 -8.52 7.22
CA GLY A 344 -6.71 -9.74 8.00
C GLY A 344 -7.41 -9.71 9.35
N ALA A 345 -7.31 -8.61 10.10
CA ALA A 345 -8.06 -8.41 11.33
C ALA A 345 -9.58 -8.44 11.08
N GLY A 346 -10.04 -7.89 9.95
CA GLY A 346 -11.41 -8.02 9.48
C GLY A 346 -11.83 -9.46 9.22
N ALA A 347 -10.96 -10.27 8.58
CA ALA A 347 -11.20 -11.69 8.38
C ALA A 347 -11.31 -12.46 9.71
N GLN A 348 -10.46 -12.16 10.69
CA GLN A 348 -10.52 -12.78 12.02
C GLN A 348 -11.81 -12.41 12.79
N CYS A 349 -12.24 -11.15 12.69
CA CYS A 349 -13.56 -10.76 13.21
C CYS A 349 -14.68 -11.54 12.50
N GLY A 350 -14.55 -11.74 11.18
CA GLY A 350 -15.48 -12.49 10.36
C GLY A 350 -15.57 -13.98 10.72
N GLU A 351 -14.46 -14.62 11.08
CA GLU A 351 -14.43 -16.00 11.63
C GLU A 351 -15.20 -16.09 12.94
N MET A 352 -15.03 -15.12 13.84
CA MET A 352 -15.69 -15.13 15.15
C MET A 352 -17.17 -14.76 15.09
N LEU A 353 -17.56 -13.92 14.13
CA LEU A 353 -18.91 -13.34 14.03
C LEU A 353 -19.71 -13.85 12.82
N ASP A 354 -19.31 -14.98 12.25
CA ASP A 354 -19.93 -15.60 11.07
C ASP A 354 -21.47 -15.76 11.22
N HIS A 355 -21.94 -16.24 12.38
CA HIS A 355 -23.35 -16.46 12.72
C HIS A 355 -24.19 -15.17 12.82
N ARG A 356 -23.55 -13.99 12.79
CA ARG A 356 -24.20 -12.68 12.78
C ARG A 356 -24.15 -11.98 11.42
N ARG A 357 -23.42 -12.53 10.44
CA ARG A 357 -23.27 -11.94 9.10
C ARG A 357 -24.62 -11.63 8.47
N GLY A 358 -24.74 -10.45 7.85
CA GLY A 358 -25.96 -10.02 7.17
C GLY A 358 -27.08 -9.45 8.06
N LYS A 359 -27.09 -9.72 9.38
CA LYS A 359 -28.22 -9.36 10.27
C LYS A 359 -28.41 -7.84 10.48
N LEU A 360 -27.38 -7.05 10.25
CA LEU A 360 -27.41 -5.58 10.33
C LEU A 360 -27.11 -4.91 8.98
N THR A 361 -27.07 -5.68 7.89
CA THR A 361 -26.86 -5.13 6.55
C THR A 361 -28.12 -4.38 6.13
N VAL A 362 -27.96 -3.12 5.72
CA VAL A 362 -29.03 -2.31 5.15
C VAL A 362 -28.80 -2.22 3.66
N GLU A 363 -29.75 -2.69 2.87
CA GLU A 363 -29.69 -2.56 1.41
C GLU A 363 -29.83 -1.09 1.02
N ARG A 364 -28.98 -0.65 0.09
CA ARG A 364 -29.04 0.72 -0.42
C ARG A 364 -30.12 0.81 -1.49
N VAL A 365 -31.14 1.63 -1.22
CA VAL A 365 -32.25 1.85 -2.15
C VAL A 365 -31.99 3.10 -2.98
N TYR A 366 -31.95 2.94 -4.31
CA TYR A 366 -31.83 4.05 -5.25
C TYR A 366 -33.22 4.53 -5.71
N PRO A 367 -33.37 5.82 -6.06
CA PRO A 367 -34.58 6.28 -6.73
C PRO A 367 -34.75 5.59 -8.10
N LYS A 368 -35.99 5.58 -8.61
CA LYS A 368 -36.29 5.00 -9.92
C LYS A 368 -35.52 5.75 -11.02
N GLU A 369 -34.85 5.00 -11.89
CA GLU A 369 -34.17 5.57 -13.06
C GLU A 369 -35.16 6.31 -13.97
N ARG A 370 -34.83 7.57 -14.27
CA ARG A 370 -35.53 8.40 -15.26
C ARG A 370 -34.94 8.11 -16.64
N ASP A 371 -35.79 7.68 -17.56
CA ASP A 371 -35.41 7.55 -18.96
C ASP A 371 -35.27 8.93 -19.60
N VAL A 372 -34.06 9.24 -20.05
CA VAL A 372 -33.66 10.49 -20.70
C VAL A 372 -33.08 10.24 -22.10
N SER A 373 -33.29 9.05 -22.65
CA SER A 373 -32.71 8.62 -23.92
C SER A 373 -33.18 9.43 -25.14
N ALA A 374 -34.39 10.00 -25.07
CA ALA A 374 -34.96 10.86 -26.10
C ALA A 374 -34.83 12.36 -25.77
N GLU A 375 -34.21 12.74 -24.66
CA GLU A 375 -34.02 14.15 -24.28
C GLU A 375 -32.76 14.74 -24.93
N GLU A 376 -32.81 16.03 -25.28
CA GLU A 376 -31.62 16.78 -25.68
C GLU A 376 -30.57 16.79 -24.56
N PRO A 377 -29.26 16.70 -24.85
CA PRO A 377 -28.22 16.73 -23.84
C PRO A 377 -28.24 18.01 -22.99
N ARG A 378 -28.34 17.82 -21.67
CA ARG A 378 -28.28 18.84 -20.63
C ARG A 378 -27.16 18.47 -19.67
N ILE A 379 -25.97 18.98 -19.95
CA ILE A 379 -24.73 18.58 -19.32
C ILE A 379 -24.43 19.48 -18.12
N GLY A 380 -24.09 18.86 -16.98
CA GLY A 380 -23.43 19.52 -15.85
C GLY A 380 -21.94 19.22 -15.83
N VAL A 381 -21.10 20.25 -15.78
CA VAL A 381 -19.63 20.11 -15.69
C VAL A 381 -19.13 20.58 -14.33
N PHE A 382 -18.46 19.70 -13.59
CA PHE A 382 -17.89 20.00 -12.28
C PHE A 382 -16.36 19.93 -12.36
N VAL A 383 -15.69 21.07 -12.18
CA VAL A 383 -14.23 21.17 -12.30
C VAL A 383 -13.58 21.15 -10.91
N CYS A 384 -12.74 20.16 -10.66
CA CYS A 384 -12.13 19.93 -9.36
C CYS A 384 -10.80 20.69 -9.22
N HIS A 385 -10.60 21.36 -8.09
CA HIS A 385 -9.28 21.91 -7.71
C HIS A 385 -8.32 20.82 -7.23
N CYS A 386 -8.85 19.79 -6.58
CA CYS A 386 -8.07 18.77 -5.88
C CYS A 386 -7.02 19.40 -4.93
N GLY A 387 -7.44 20.47 -4.24
CA GLY A 387 -6.55 21.35 -3.50
C GLY A 387 -5.63 22.10 -4.47
N ALA A 388 -4.32 22.00 -4.25
CA ALA A 388 -3.35 22.56 -5.18
C ALA A 388 -2.84 21.53 -6.22
N ASN A 389 -3.34 20.29 -6.24
CA ASN A 389 -2.91 19.32 -7.27
C ASN A 389 -3.32 19.73 -8.67
N ILE A 390 -4.53 20.28 -8.85
CA ILE A 390 -5.01 20.82 -10.12
C ILE A 390 -4.96 22.35 -10.05
N GLY A 391 -5.54 22.95 -8.99
CA GLY A 391 -5.72 24.39 -8.89
C GLY A 391 -4.44 25.24 -8.83
N SER A 392 -3.25 24.65 -8.58
CA SER A 392 -1.97 25.40 -8.63
C SER A 392 -1.38 25.50 -10.04
N VAL A 393 -1.85 24.68 -10.98
CA VAL A 393 -1.32 24.55 -12.35
C VAL A 393 -2.39 24.96 -13.36
N VAL A 394 -3.60 24.42 -13.24
CA VAL A 394 -4.74 24.73 -14.10
C VAL A 394 -5.56 25.86 -13.47
N ASN A 395 -5.85 26.89 -14.25
CA ASN A 395 -6.74 27.97 -13.83
C ASN A 395 -8.20 27.49 -13.85
N VAL A 396 -8.63 26.86 -12.76
CA VAL A 396 -9.97 26.26 -12.62
C VAL A 396 -11.11 27.28 -12.86
N PRO A 397 -11.09 28.50 -12.32
CA PRO A 397 -12.13 29.50 -12.62
C PRO A 397 -12.27 29.82 -14.12
N ASP A 398 -11.15 29.98 -14.83
CA ASP A 398 -11.12 30.21 -16.28
C ASP A 398 -11.61 28.98 -17.06
N THR A 399 -11.23 27.77 -16.61
CA THR A 399 -11.76 26.52 -17.17
C THR A 399 -13.28 26.41 -16.99
N VAL A 400 -13.83 26.74 -15.82
CA VAL A 400 -15.29 26.74 -15.59
C VAL A 400 -15.99 27.76 -16.48
N ALA A 401 -15.44 28.96 -16.61
CA ALA A 401 -16.00 29.98 -17.50
C ALA A 401 -16.07 29.49 -18.96
N TYR A 402 -15.02 28.82 -19.44
CA TYR A 402 -15.00 28.18 -20.75
C TYR A 402 -16.03 27.05 -20.88
N CYS A 403 -16.19 26.21 -19.86
CA CYS A 403 -17.18 25.11 -19.91
C CYS A 403 -18.60 25.62 -20.19
N ARG A 404 -18.95 26.81 -19.68
CA ARG A 404 -20.27 27.43 -19.90
C ARG A 404 -20.52 27.85 -21.35
N THR A 405 -19.49 27.94 -22.18
CA THR A 405 -19.64 28.29 -23.60
C THR A 405 -19.79 27.05 -24.49
N LEU A 406 -19.63 25.84 -23.94
CA LEU A 406 -19.68 24.62 -24.71
C LEU A 406 -21.13 24.19 -25.02
N PRO A 407 -21.41 23.64 -26.21
CA PRO A 407 -22.75 23.16 -26.57
C PRO A 407 -23.28 22.11 -25.60
N GLY A 408 -24.56 22.22 -25.23
CA GLY A 408 -25.24 21.28 -24.31
C GLY A 408 -24.91 21.47 -22.83
N VAL A 409 -23.93 22.31 -22.47
CA VAL A 409 -23.61 22.60 -21.06
C VAL A 409 -24.61 23.59 -20.48
N VAL A 410 -25.42 23.11 -19.53
CA VAL A 410 -26.46 23.89 -18.83
C VAL A 410 -25.93 24.46 -17.51
N PHE A 411 -24.98 23.76 -16.90
CA PHE A 411 -24.40 24.12 -15.61
C PHE A 411 -22.91 23.81 -15.60
N ALA A 412 -22.10 24.74 -15.11
CA ALA A 412 -20.70 24.47 -14.80
C ALA A 412 -20.27 25.21 -13.54
N ASP A 413 -19.59 24.49 -12.65
CA ASP A 413 -19.14 24.99 -11.37
C ASP A 413 -17.81 24.36 -10.93
N GLU A 414 -17.11 25.03 -10.04
CA GLU A 414 -15.88 24.51 -9.45
C GLU A 414 -16.16 23.82 -8.10
N GLN A 415 -15.37 22.79 -7.79
CA GLN A 415 -15.42 22.12 -6.51
C GLN A 415 -14.01 21.97 -5.95
N LEU A 416 -13.84 22.23 -4.65
CA LEU A 416 -12.52 22.09 -4.03
C LEU A 416 -12.04 20.63 -4.09
N PHE A 417 -12.93 19.69 -3.77
CA PHE A 417 -12.72 18.25 -3.87
C PHE A 417 -13.99 17.55 -4.34
N SER A 418 -14.12 17.26 -5.64
CA SER A 418 -15.32 16.60 -6.18
C SER A 418 -15.62 15.24 -5.54
N CYS A 419 -14.61 14.57 -4.98
CA CYS A 419 -14.77 13.29 -4.29
C CYS A 419 -15.30 13.38 -2.85
N ALA A 420 -15.45 14.60 -2.32
CA ALA A 420 -15.99 14.80 -0.98
C ALA A 420 -17.51 14.56 -0.96
N THR A 421 -18.04 14.03 0.15
CA THR A 421 -19.47 13.66 0.28
C THR A 421 -20.42 14.83 0.02
N ASN A 422 -20.07 16.04 0.46
CA ASN A 422 -20.85 17.24 0.18
C ASN A 422 -20.83 17.64 -1.30
N SER A 423 -19.70 17.46 -1.98
CA SER A 423 -19.58 17.71 -3.42
C SER A 423 -20.33 16.67 -4.25
N ALA A 424 -20.30 15.39 -3.88
CA ALA A 424 -21.13 14.35 -4.49
C ALA A 424 -22.62 14.67 -4.32
N LYS A 425 -23.04 15.06 -3.10
CA LYS A 425 -24.42 15.52 -2.85
C LYS A 425 -24.80 16.73 -3.69
N GLN A 426 -23.91 17.71 -3.83
CA GLN A 426 -24.15 18.87 -4.69
C GLN A 426 -24.37 18.45 -6.16
N ILE A 427 -23.65 17.45 -6.66
CA ILE A 427 -23.87 16.90 -8.01
C ILE A 427 -25.29 16.33 -8.10
N THR A 428 -25.70 15.49 -7.13
CA THR A 428 -27.06 14.94 -7.05
C THR A 428 -28.14 16.03 -7.02
N ASP A 429 -27.97 17.03 -6.17
CA ASP A 429 -28.91 18.15 -6.00
C ASP A 429 -29.00 18.96 -7.32
N MET A 430 -27.86 19.26 -7.98
CA MET A 430 -27.84 19.99 -9.26
C MET A 430 -28.44 19.19 -10.42
N ILE A 431 -28.29 17.85 -10.44
CA ILE A 431 -28.96 17.01 -11.42
C ILE A 431 -30.47 17.22 -11.35
N GLN A 432 -31.02 17.25 -10.14
CA GLN A 432 -32.45 17.44 -9.91
C GLN A 432 -32.89 18.89 -10.18
N GLU A 433 -32.20 19.88 -9.60
CA GLU A 433 -32.57 21.29 -9.68
C GLU A 433 -32.45 21.89 -11.09
N LYS A 434 -31.43 21.48 -11.86
CA LYS A 434 -31.18 21.99 -13.21
C LYS A 434 -31.71 21.06 -14.31
N GLY A 435 -32.25 19.90 -13.93
CA GLY A 435 -32.71 18.88 -14.86
C GLY A 435 -31.58 18.40 -15.76
N LEU A 436 -30.41 18.09 -15.18
CA LEU A 436 -29.27 17.57 -15.92
C LEU A 436 -29.57 16.11 -16.30
N ASN A 437 -29.09 15.69 -17.47
CA ASN A 437 -29.22 14.31 -17.95
C ASN A 437 -27.89 13.70 -18.39
N ARG A 438 -26.80 14.47 -18.28
CA ARG A 438 -25.40 14.04 -18.46
C ARG A 438 -24.53 14.78 -17.45
N VAL A 439 -23.48 14.13 -16.95
CA VAL A 439 -22.59 14.73 -15.94
C VAL A 439 -21.14 14.47 -16.30
N ILE A 440 -20.33 15.51 -16.19
CA ILE A 440 -18.89 15.46 -16.41
C ILE A 440 -18.19 15.94 -15.15
N VAL A 441 -17.24 15.16 -14.66
CA VAL A 441 -16.33 15.58 -13.59
C VAL A 441 -14.93 15.71 -14.18
N ALA A 442 -14.41 16.94 -14.18
CA ALA A 442 -13.05 17.25 -14.60
C ALA A 442 -12.12 17.21 -13.38
N ALA A 443 -11.45 16.09 -13.17
CA ALA A 443 -10.66 15.82 -11.97
C ALA A 443 -9.54 14.82 -12.23
N CYS A 444 -9.48 13.74 -11.44
CA CYS A 444 -8.46 12.69 -11.53
C CYS A 444 -8.83 11.56 -12.51
N SER A 445 -8.00 10.53 -12.55
CA SER A 445 -8.22 9.34 -13.38
C SER A 445 -9.57 8.63 -13.11
N PRO A 446 -10.30 8.22 -14.17
CA PRO A 446 -11.51 7.39 -14.03
C PRO A 446 -11.23 6.06 -13.33
N ARG A 447 -10.00 5.53 -13.44
CA ARG A 447 -9.58 4.28 -12.79
C ARG A 447 -9.73 4.28 -11.27
N THR A 448 -9.85 5.47 -10.67
CA THR A 448 -9.92 5.63 -9.20
C THR A 448 -11.35 5.94 -8.74
N LEU A 449 -12.01 6.93 -9.35
CA LEU A 449 -13.25 7.51 -8.81
C LEU A 449 -14.46 7.46 -9.74
N GLU A 450 -14.34 6.88 -10.94
CA GLU A 450 -15.52 6.71 -11.81
C GLU A 450 -16.66 5.93 -11.11
N PRO A 451 -16.41 4.84 -10.36
CA PRO A 451 -17.48 4.15 -9.64
C PRO A 451 -18.24 5.04 -8.63
N LEU A 452 -17.53 5.95 -7.95
CA LEU A 452 -18.14 6.89 -6.99
C LEU A 452 -19.14 7.82 -7.70
N PHE A 453 -18.75 8.39 -8.84
CA PHE A 453 -19.61 9.34 -9.55
C PHE A 453 -20.74 8.63 -10.31
N ARG A 454 -20.50 7.43 -10.85
CA ARG A 454 -21.58 6.58 -11.39
C ARG A 454 -22.65 6.29 -10.32
N ASP A 455 -22.22 5.99 -9.10
CA ASP A 455 -23.11 5.81 -7.96
C ASP A 455 -23.86 7.11 -7.59
N THR A 456 -23.19 8.27 -7.65
CA THR A 456 -23.82 9.59 -7.47
C THR A 456 -24.95 9.86 -8.48
N LEU A 457 -24.79 9.42 -9.75
CA LEU A 457 -25.85 9.52 -10.76
C LEU A 457 -27.05 8.62 -10.42
N ARG A 458 -26.79 7.39 -9.94
CA ARG A 458 -27.86 6.48 -9.49
C ARG A 458 -28.64 7.08 -8.33
N GLU A 459 -27.97 7.73 -7.37
CA GLU A 459 -28.62 8.48 -6.28
C GLU A 459 -29.51 9.63 -6.78
N ALA A 460 -29.20 10.19 -7.94
CA ALA A 460 -30.02 11.21 -8.58
C ALA A 460 -31.15 10.65 -9.48
N GLY A 461 -31.22 9.33 -9.66
CA GLY A 461 -32.17 8.67 -10.55
C GLY A 461 -31.77 8.71 -12.02
N LEU A 462 -30.49 8.88 -12.33
CA LEU A 462 -29.95 8.89 -13.69
C LEU A 462 -29.13 7.63 -13.97
N ASN A 463 -29.17 7.15 -15.21
CA ASN A 463 -28.36 5.99 -15.62
C ASN A 463 -26.85 6.30 -15.41
N PRO A 464 -26.07 5.39 -14.78
CA PRO A 464 -24.66 5.64 -14.48
C PRO A 464 -23.79 5.84 -15.73
N TYR A 465 -24.20 5.35 -16.90
CA TYR A 465 -23.43 5.47 -18.16
C TYR A 465 -23.61 6.81 -18.87
N TYR A 466 -24.34 7.74 -18.27
CA TYR A 466 -24.39 9.15 -18.67
C TYR A 466 -23.34 10.02 -17.97
N PHE A 467 -22.41 9.38 -17.26
CA PHE A 467 -21.26 9.99 -16.65
C PHE A 467 -20.03 9.94 -17.57
N GLU A 468 -19.23 11.01 -17.57
CA GLU A 468 -17.92 11.09 -18.20
C GLU A 468 -16.88 11.69 -17.24
N MET A 469 -15.65 11.16 -17.24
CA MET A 469 -14.54 11.69 -16.46
C MET A 469 -13.53 12.39 -17.37
N ALA A 470 -13.30 13.69 -17.15
CA ALA A 470 -12.21 14.43 -17.79
C ALA A 470 -10.96 14.42 -16.89
N ASN A 471 -9.94 13.64 -17.24
CA ASN A 471 -8.72 13.53 -16.44
C ASN A 471 -7.80 14.75 -16.67
N ILE A 472 -7.89 15.75 -15.81
CA ILE A 472 -7.06 16.97 -15.83
C ILE A 472 -6.00 16.98 -14.70
N ARG A 473 -5.81 15.83 -14.03
CA ARG A 473 -4.77 15.64 -13.00
C ARG A 473 -3.59 14.84 -13.52
N GLU A 474 -3.73 13.52 -13.58
CA GLU A 474 -2.64 12.62 -14.01
C GLU A 474 -2.22 12.86 -15.46
N HIS A 475 -3.15 13.31 -16.33
CA HIS A 475 -2.86 13.54 -17.75
C HIS A 475 -2.57 15.02 -18.08
N ASP A 476 -2.64 15.91 -17.09
CA ASP A 476 -2.47 17.34 -17.31
C ASP A 476 -1.68 18.03 -16.17
N SER A 477 -2.35 18.53 -15.12
CA SER A 477 -1.69 19.35 -14.09
C SER A 477 -0.43 18.73 -13.45
N TRP A 478 -0.40 17.42 -13.19
CA TRP A 478 0.77 16.76 -12.61
C TRP A 478 1.98 16.66 -13.54
N VAL A 479 1.75 16.66 -14.86
CA VAL A 479 2.81 16.48 -15.86
C VAL A 479 3.21 17.79 -16.55
N HIS A 480 2.43 18.86 -16.37
CA HIS A 480 2.66 20.20 -16.97
C HIS A 480 2.77 21.31 -15.91
N SER A 481 3.28 21.00 -14.71
CA SER A 481 3.37 21.95 -13.59
C SER A 481 4.16 23.23 -13.90
N LYS A 482 5.10 23.13 -14.85
CA LYS A 482 5.95 24.25 -15.33
C LYS A 482 5.31 25.08 -16.45
N GLU A 483 4.20 24.62 -17.05
CA GLU A 483 3.59 25.21 -18.25
C GLU A 483 2.11 25.56 -18.00
N LYS A 484 1.83 26.31 -16.93
CA LYS A 484 0.47 26.56 -16.41
C LYS A 484 -0.55 27.04 -17.46
N ASP A 485 -0.16 27.93 -18.34
CA ASP A 485 -1.04 28.43 -19.41
C ASP A 485 -1.36 27.34 -20.45
N ALA A 486 -0.37 26.52 -20.81
CA ALA A 486 -0.56 25.40 -21.72
C ALA A 486 -1.39 24.29 -21.06
N ALA A 487 -1.15 24.01 -19.78
CA ALA A 487 -1.95 23.09 -18.98
C ALA A 487 -3.42 23.55 -18.92
N THR A 488 -3.67 24.83 -18.65
CA THR A 488 -5.05 25.37 -18.63
C THR A 488 -5.75 25.21 -19.98
N ARG A 489 -5.06 25.45 -21.10
CA ARG A 489 -5.61 25.19 -22.45
C ARG A 489 -5.89 23.70 -22.65
N LYS A 490 -4.95 22.83 -22.27
CA LYS A 490 -5.12 21.38 -22.37
C LYS A 490 -6.30 20.88 -21.52
N ALA A 491 -6.49 21.40 -20.31
CA ALA A 491 -7.66 21.09 -19.48
C ALA A 491 -8.96 21.45 -20.19
N LYS A 492 -9.04 22.64 -20.82
CA LYS A 492 -10.19 23.08 -21.62
C LYS A 492 -10.45 22.10 -22.79
N ASP A 493 -9.41 21.67 -23.49
CA ASP A 493 -9.52 20.70 -24.58
C ASP A 493 -10.03 19.33 -24.12
N ILE A 494 -9.46 18.79 -23.03
CA ILE A 494 -9.88 17.51 -22.45
C ILE A 494 -11.36 17.56 -22.04
N ILE A 495 -11.82 18.68 -21.45
CA ILE A 495 -13.22 18.84 -21.05
C ILE A 495 -14.11 18.98 -22.28
N ARG A 496 -13.69 19.74 -23.31
CA ARG A 496 -14.43 19.85 -24.58
C ARG A 496 -14.61 18.49 -25.25
N MET A 497 -13.55 17.67 -25.28
CA MET A 497 -13.58 16.29 -25.75
C MET A 497 -14.60 15.45 -24.95
N ALA A 498 -14.57 15.56 -23.61
CA ALA A 498 -15.51 14.87 -22.73
C ALA A 498 -16.97 15.31 -22.97
N VAL A 499 -17.22 16.62 -23.15
CA VAL A 499 -18.55 17.17 -23.49
C VAL A 499 -19.07 16.59 -24.80
N ALA A 500 -18.24 16.58 -25.84
CA ALA A 500 -18.63 16.02 -27.14
C ALA A 500 -19.00 14.53 -27.04
N ARG A 501 -18.18 13.74 -26.32
CA ARG A 501 -18.48 12.32 -26.08
C ARG A 501 -19.76 12.14 -25.26
N ALA A 502 -19.95 12.92 -24.19
CA ALA A 502 -21.10 12.83 -23.30
C ALA A 502 -22.44 13.04 -24.01
N CYS A 503 -22.47 13.90 -25.04
CA CYS A 503 -23.65 14.10 -25.90
C CYS A 503 -24.09 12.81 -26.61
N ARG A 504 -23.17 11.88 -26.87
CA ARG A 504 -23.41 10.63 -27.61
C ARG A 504 -23.56 9.40 -26.72
N LEU A 505 -23.40 9.57 -25.41
CA LEU A 505 -23.62 8.49 -24.45
C LEU A 505 -25.09 8.05 -24.44
N LYS A 506 -25.29 6.76 -24.20
CA LYS A 506 -26.59 6.06 -24.15
C LYS A 506 -26.69 5.31 -22.82
N PRO A 507 -27.92 5.07 -22.32
CA PRO A 507 -28.08 4.36 -21.06
C PRO A 507 -27.73 2.88 -21.28
N LEU A 508 -26.98 2.29 -20.36
CA LEU A 508 -26.66 0.86 -20.41
C LEU A 508 -27.24 0.18 -19.18
N GLN A 509 -27.54 -1.11 -19.34
CA GLN A 509 -28.02 -1.96 -18.26
C GLN A 509 -26.86 -2.77 -17.73
N GLU A 510 -26.64 -2.69 -16.41
CA GLU A 510 -25.78 -3.63 -15.70
C GLU A 510 -26.59 -4.91 -15.44
N PHE A 511 -25.89 -6.03 -15.32
CA PHE A 511 -26.54 -7.32 -15.06
C PHE A 511 -25.88 -8.02 -13.88
N ASP A 512 -26.72 -8.59 -13.02
CA ASP A 512 -26.29 -9.35 -11.86
C ASP A 512 -25.89 -10.76 -12.28
N LEU A 513 -24.66 -11.13 -11.96
CA LEU A 513 -24.13 -12.47 -12.19
C LEU A 513 -24.02 -13.20 -10.86
N PRO A 514 -24.51 -14.45 -10.74
CA PRO A 514 -24.45 -15.18 -9.47
C PRO A 514 -23.00 -15.41 -9.04
N VAL A 515 -22.70 -15.42 -7.75
CA VAL A 515 -21.36 -15.73 -7.25
C VAL A 515 -21.34 -17.17 -6.72
N ASP A 516 -20.47 -18.01 -7.30
CA ASP A 516 -20.16 -19.31 -6.73
C ASP A 516 -19.41 -19.12 -5.41
N LYS A 517 -19.94 -19.71 -4.32
CA LYS A 517 -19.46 -19.46 -2.96
C LYS A 517 -18.16 -20.20 -2.63
N ARG A 518 -17.59 -20.97 -3.56
CA ARG A 518 -16.35 -21.71 -3.40
C ARG A 518 -15.14 -20.86 -3.79
N ALA A 519 -14.03 -21.03 -3.06
CA ALA A 519 -12.72 -20.52 -3.45
C ALA A 519 -11.81 -21.63 -4.00
N LEU A 520 -10.91 -21.26 -4.92
CA LEU A 520 -9.76 -22.04 -5.32
C LEU A 520 -8.49 -21.43 -4.71
N VAL A 521 -7.69 -22.20 -3.99
CA VAL A 521 -6.38 -21.77 -3.49
C VAL A 521 -5.29 -22.58 -4.17
N VAL A 522 -4.34 -21.91 -4.81
CA VAL A 522 -3.27 -22.53 -5.60
C VAL A 522 -1.95 -22.41 -4.85
N GLY A 523 -1.47 -23.54 -4.30
CA GLY A 523 -0.27 -23.65 -3.47
C GLY A 523 -0.61 -23.94 -2.01
N GLY A 524 -0.15 -25.09 -1.50
CA GLY A 524 -0.35 -25.62 -0.15
C GLY A 524 0.75 -25.27 0.83
N GLY A 525 1.49 -24.16 0.62
CA GLY A 525 2.38 -23.59 1.63
C GLY A 525 1.61 -22.93 2.79
N ILE A 526 2.33 -22.43 3.81
CA ILE A 526 1.72 -21.74 4.96
C ILE A 526 0.75 -20.63 4.53
N ALA A 527 1.09 -19.85 3.50
CA ALA A 527 0.23 -18.79 2.98
C ALA A 527 -1.12 -19.33 2.49
N GLY A 528 -1.10 -20.32 1.60
CA GLY A 528 -2.30 -20.89 1.02
C GLY A 528 -3.13 -21.65 2.04
N MET A 529 -2.50 -22.44 2.91
CA MET A 529 -3.21 -23.14 4.00
C MET A 529 -3.89 -22.17 4.97
N THR A 530 -3.21 -21.11 5.39
CA THR A 530 -3.78 -20.09 6.27
C THR A 530 -4.98 -19.40 5.62
N CYS A 531 -4.84 -19.02 4.35
CA CYS A 531 -5.92 -18.39 3.58
C CYS A 531 -7.12 -19.35 3.42
N ALA A 532 -6.87 -20.61 3.04
CA ALA A 532 -7.88 -21.64 2.89
C ALA A 532 -8.66 -21.88 4.20
N LEU A 533 -7.95 -22.02 5.32
CA LEU A 533 -8.57 -22.16 6.64
C LEU A 533 -9.44 -20.96 7.00
N SER A 534 -8.96 -19.74 6.77
CA SER A 534 -9.71 -18.54 7.10
C SER A 534 -11.00 -18.37 6.28
N ILE A 535 -10.95 -18.72 4.98
CA ILE A 535 -12.12 -18.75 4.11
C ILE A 535 -13.10 -19.84 4.56
N ALA A 536 -12.61 -21.05 4.81
CA ALA A 536 -13.44 -22.20 5.16
C ALA A 536 -14.14 -22.07 6.52
N ARG A 537 -13.45 -21.51 7.53
CA ARG A 537 -14.04 -21.21 8.84
C ARG A 537 -15.19 -20.21 8.80
N GLN A 538 -15.33 -19.49 7.69
CA GLN A 538 -16.41 -18.53 7.45
C GLN A 538 -17.52 -19.11 6.56
N GLY A 539 -17.55 -20.44 6.39
CA GLY A 539 -18.63 -21.17 5.70
C GLY A 539 -18.50 -21.22 4.18
N HIS A 540 -17.32 -20.94 3.63
CA HIS A 540 -17.09 -20.96 2.18
C HIS A 540 -16.23 -22.17 1.78
N PRO A 541 -16.70 -23.07 0.92
CA PRO A 541 -15.92 -24.22 0.46
C PRO A 541 -14.62 -23.81 -0.22
N VAL A 542 -13.56 -24.58 -0.02
CA VAL A 542 -12.24 -24.33 -0.61
C VAL A 542 -11.71 -25.57 -1.29
N VAL A 543 -11.20 -25.42 -2.51
CA VAL A 543 -10.33 -26.42 -3.15
C VAL A 543 -8.90 -25.92 -3.07
N LEU A 544 -8.05 -26.62 -2.31
CA LEU A 544 -6.63 -26.34 -2.17
C LEU A 544 -5.84 -27.25 -3.13
N VAL A 545 -5.15 -26.65 -4.08
CA VAL A 545 -4.36 -27.33 -5.10
C VAL A 545 -2.89 -27.28 -4.69
N GLU A 546 -2.27 -28.43 -4.51
CA GLU A 546 -0.84 -28.56 -4.22
C GLU A 546 -0.17 -29.39 -5.33
N ARG A 547 0.95 -28.87 -5.84
CA ARG A 547 1.73 -29.52 -6.90
C ARG A 547 2.50 -30.72 -6.35
N GLU A 548 2.97 -30.62 -5.11
CA GLU A 548 3.72 -31.68 -4.45
C GLU A 548 2.79 -32.70 -3.76
N LYS A 549 3.38 -33.80 -3.29
CA LYS A 549 2.65 -34.83 -2.53
C LYS A 549 2.25 -34.37 -1.13
N GLU A 550 2.93 -33.39 -0.57
CA GLU A 550 2.76 -32.96 0.82
C GLU A 550 2.58 -31.45 0.91
N LEU A 551 1.73 -31.01 1.83
CA LEU A 551 1.55 -29.60 2.17
C LEU A 551 2.76 -29.04 2.95
N GLY A 552 2.85 -27.71 3.03
CA GLY A 552 3.79 -26.98 3.88
C GLY A 552 4.80 -26.13 3.13
N GLY A 553 5.08 -26.46 1.86
CA GLY A 553 6.02 -25.71 1.02
C GLY A 553 7.40 -25.55 1.70
N LYS A 554 8.00 -24.37 1.57
CA LYS A 554 9.35 -24.11 2.14
C LYS A 554 9.40 -24.09 3.67
N ALA A 555 8.26 -23.95 4.36
CA ALA A 555 8.22 -23.98 5.82
C ALA A 555 8.63 -25.34 6.40
N ARG A 556 8.56 -26.41 5.60
CA ARG A 556 9.07 -27.75 5.98
C ARG A 556 10.55 -27.76 6.34
N ASN A 557 11.33 -26.81 5.82
CA ASN A 557 12.77 -26.70 6.06
C ASN A 557 13.12 -25.50 6.97
N LEU A 558 12.13 -24.87 7.61
CA LEU A 558 12.32 -23.81 8.60
C LEU A 558 11.96 -24.35 9.96
N HIS A 559 12.81 -24.12 10.96
CA HIS A 559 12.66 -24.75 12.28
C HIS A 559 12.28 -23.75 13.36
N PHE A 560 12.86 -22.55 13.33
CA PHE A 560 12.63 -21.51 14.33
C PHE A 560 12.61 -20.10 13.71
N THR A 561 12.02 -19.14 14.44
CA THR A 561 12.03 -17.70 14.08
C THR A 561 12.70 -16.87 15.17
N LEU A 562 13.02 -15.59 14.88
CA LEU A 562 13.57 -14.67 15.88
C LEU A 562 12.58 -14.37 17.02
N GLU A 563 11.29 -14.51 16.73
CA GLU A 563 10.20 -14.35 17.68
C GLU A 563 9.97 -15.61 18.54
N GLY A 564 10.79 -16.67 18.37
CA GLY A 564 10.75 -17.89 19.18
C GLY A 564 9.67 -18.91 18.77
N LEU A 565 9.07 -18.77 17.58
CA LEU A 565 8.06 -19.71 17.09
C LEU A 565 8.68 -21.06 16.70
N ASP A 566 8.14 -22.15 17.23
CA ASP A 566 8.35 -23.51 16.70
C ASP A 566 7.60 -23.66 15.38
N VAL A 567 8.34 -23.57 14.27
CA VAL A 567 7.76 -23.58 12.93
C VAL A 567 7.26 -24.97 12.55
N GLN A 568 7.94 -26.04 12.98
CA GLN A 568 7.54 -27.41 12.65
C GLN A 568 6.27 -27.81 13.39
N GLY A 569 6.16 -27.46 14.67
CA GLY A 569 4.94 -27.63 15.45
C GLY A 569 3.75 -26.88 14.84
N PHE A 570 3.94 -25.59 14.53
CA PHE A 570 2.90 -24.77 13.88
C PHE A 570 2.50 -25.30 12.50
N LEU A 571 3.46 -25.73 11.69
CA LEU A 571 3.20 -26.31 10.37
C LEU A 571 2.34 -27.57 10.50
N LYS A 572 2.71 -28.48 11.42
CA LYS A 572 1.94 -29.71 11.66
C LYS A 572 0.51 -29.41 12.08
N GLU A 573 0.31 -28.49 13.03
CA GLU A 573 -1.02 -28.05 13.47
C GLU A 573 -1.85 -27.50 12.31
N THR A 574 -1.23 -26.70 11.44
CA THR A 574 -1.90 -26.09 10.28
C THR A 574 -2.30 -27.14 9.25
N VAL A 575 -1.40 -28.08 8.94
CA VAL A 575 -1.67 -29.20 8.01
C VAL A 575 -2.80 -30.08 8.53
N ASP A 576 -2.76 -30.45 9.81
CA ASP A 576 -3.80 -31.24 10.46
C ASP A 576 -5.16 -30.51 10.42
N ALA A 577 -5.17 -29.20 10.66
CA ALA A 577 -6.38 -28.39 10.58
C ALA A 577 -6.96 -28.36 9.16
N VAL A 578 -6.11 -28.24 8.13
CA VAL A 578 -6.54 -28.27 6.73
C VAL A 578 -7.20 -29.60 6.37
N TYR A 579 -6.55 -30.73 6.68
CA TYR A 579 -7.10 -32.05 6.32
C TYR A 579 -8.37 -32.41 7.09
N ARG A 580 -8.55 -31.90 8.30
CA ARG A 580 -9.74 -32.16 9.13
C ARG A 580 -10.92 -31.25 8.80
N HIS A 581 -10.70 -30.13 8.10
CA HIS A 581 -11.77 -29.17 7.84
C HIS A 581 -12.74 -29.72 6.78
N PRO A 582 -14.05 -29.82 7.06
CA PRO A 582 -15.01 -30.46 6.14
C PRO A 582 -15.18 -29.71 4.82
N ASP A 583 -15.02 -28.38 4.85
CA ASP A 583 -15.15 -27.51 3.67
C ASP A 583 -13.86 -27.35 2.86
N ILE A 584 -12.75 -28.00 3.25
CA ILE A 584 -11.50 -27.93 2.47
C ILE A 584 -11.24 -29.25 1.77
N GLN A 585 -11.23 -29.20 0.44
CA GLN A 585 -10.79 -30.30 -0.40
C GLN A 585 -9.36 -30.07 -0.85
N VAL A 586 -8.44 -30.95 -0.44
CA VAL A 586 -7.04 -30.93 -0.89
C VAL A 586 -6.86 -31.81 -2.14
N LEU A 587 -6.22 -31.27 -3.16
CA LEU A 587 -5.78 -31.99 -4.36
C LEU A 587 -4.25 -31.97 -4.40
N HIS A 588 -3.64 -33.13 -4.16
CA HIS A 588 -2.19 -33.36 -4.26
C HIS A 588 -1.78 -33.70 -5.68
N GLU A 589 -0.48 -33.51 -5.95
CA GLU A 589 0.14 -33.83 -7.23
C GLU A 589 -0.69 -33.26 -8.39
N ALA A 590 -1.17 -32.03 -8.16
CA ALA A 590 -2.21 -31.43 -8.96
C ALA A 590 -1.64 -30.32 -9.84
N THR A 591 -2.02 -30.33 -11.12
CA THR A 591 -1.61 -29.34 -12.12
C THR A 591 -2.83 -28.75 -12.79
N ILE A 592 -2.84 -27.43 -12.96
CA ILE A 592 -3.92 -26.70 -13.64
C ILE A 592 -3.69 -26.79 -15.14
N LEU A 593 -4.71 -27.21 -15.89
CA LEU A 593 -4.67 -27.35 -17.35
C LEU A 593 -5.28 -26.15 -18.07
N SER A 594 -6.38 -25.61 -17.54
CA SER A 594 -7.06 -24.42 -18.09
C SER A 594 -7.81 -23.67 -17.00
N VAL A 595 -7.95 -22.35 -17.18
CA VAL A 595 -8.80 -21.48 -16.38
C VAL A 595 -9.69 -20.67 -17.33
N GLU A 596 -10.99 -20.76 -17.11
CA GLU A 596 -12.02 -20.11 -17.91
C GLU A 596 -12.98 -19.36 -16.99
N GLY A 597 -13.79 -18.47 -17.57
CA GLY A 597 -14.82 -17.74 -16.85
C GLY A 597 -14.36 -16.38 -16.34
N TYR A 598 -15.01 -15.90 -15.28
CA TYR A 598 -14.89 -14.52 -14.80
C TYR A 598 -15.20 -14.42 -13.31
N VAL A 599 -15.00 -13.25 -12.72
CA VAL A 599 -15.29 -12.95 -11.31
C VAL A 599 -16.63 -13.54 -10.87
N GLY A 600 -16.62 -14.36 -9.82
CA GLY A 600 -17.80 -15.05 -9.31
C GLY A 600 -18.18 -16.35 -10.05
N ASN A 601 -17.68 -16.61 -11.26
CA ASN A 601 -17.93 -17.85 -12.02
C ASN A 601 -16.72 -18.28 -12.85
N PHE A 602 -15.69 -18.77 -12.19
CA PHE A 602 -14.55 -19.40 -12.84
C PHE A 602 -14.75 -20.92 -12.95
N PHE A 603 -14.13 -21.49 -13.97
CA PHE A 603 -13.95 -22.93 -14.12
C PHE A 603 -12.46 -23.23 -14.28
N THR A 604 -11.90 -24.03 -13.39
CA THR A 604 -10.51 -24.46 -13.45
C THR A 604 -10.43 -25.96 -13.66
N THR A 605 -9.80 -26.37 -14.76
CA THR A 605 -9.56 -27.78 -15.07
C THR A 605 -8.25 -28.22 -14.43
N ILE A 606 -8.30 -29.25 -13.59
CA ILE A 606 -7.18 -29.73 -12.78
C ILE A 606 -6.95 -31.21 -13.06
N ARG A 607 -5.70 -31.58 -13.32
CA ARG A 607 -5.23 -32.98 -13.30
C ARG A 607 -4.66 -33.27 -11.93
N SER A 608 -5.10 -34.36 -11.30
CA SER A 608 -4.57 -34.87 -10.03
C SER A 608 -4.47 -36.40 -10.08
N GLU A 609 -4.00 -37.04 -9.02
CA GLU A 609 -4.03 -38.52 -8.91
C GLU A 609 -5.43 -39.12 -9.12
N LYS A 610 -6.50 -38.36 -8.79
CA LYS A 610 -7.90 -38.77 -8.97
C LYS A 610 -8.40 -38.64 -10.42
N GLY A 611 -7.54 -38.19 -11.33
CA GLY A 611 -7.87 -37.89 -12.73
C GLY A 611 -8.09 -36.40 -12.99
N ILE A 612 -8.72 -36.11 -14.13
CA ILE A 612 -9.04 -34.74 -14.55
C ILE A 612 -10.41 -34.34 -13.98
N SER A 613 -10.47 -33.20 -13.31
CA SER A 613 -11.69 -32.62 -12.76
C SER A 613 -11.83 -31.16 -13.15
N ARG A 614 -13.08 -30.69 -13.32
CA ARG A 614 -13.39 -29.29 -13.60
C ARG A 614 -14.02 -28.68 -12.36
N ILE A 615 -13.34 -27.72 -11.74
CA ILE A 615 -13.75 -27.08 -10.49
C ILE A 615 -14.39 -25.73 -10.81
N LYS A 616 -15.67 -25.57 -10.46
CA LYS A 616 -16.33 -24.27 -10.44
C LYS A 616 -16.03 -23.55 -9.12
N HIS A 617 -15.66 -22.28 -9.18
CA HIS A 617 -15.38 -21.41 -8.02
C HIS A 617 -15.62 -19.94 -8.34
N GLY A 618 -15.84 -19.11 -7.33
CA GLY A 618 -16.09 -17.67 -7.50
C GLY A 618 -14.83 -16.81 -7.37
N ALA A 619 -13.82 -17.31 -6.66
CA ALA A 619 -12.57 -16.60 -6.39
C ALA A 619 -11.37 -17.54 -6.43
N ALA A 620 -10.22 -17.04 -6.89
CA ALA A 620 -8.95 -17.74 -6.87
C ALA A 620 -7.90 -16.99 -6.03
N VAL A 621 -7.09 -17.73 -5.27
CA VAL A 621 -5.94 -17.19 -4.51
C VAL A 621 -4.66 -17.85 -5.00
N ILE A 622 -3.73 -17.05 -5.48
CA ILE A 622 -2.41 -17.51 -5.92
C ILE A 622 -1.44 -17.44 -4.73
N ALA A 623 -0.96 -18.61 -4.30
CA ALA A 623 -0.11 -18.81 -3.13
C ALA A 623 1.02 -19.83 -3.40
N ILE A 624 1.51 -19.87 -4.64
CA ILE A 624 2.49 -20.88 -5.13
C ILE A 624 3.89 -20.77 -4.54
N GLY A 625 4.11 -19.83 -3.61
CA GLY A 625 5.38 -19.62 -2.95
C GLY A 625 6.47 -19.07 -3.86
N ALA A 626 7.72 -19.40 -3.52
CA ALA A 626 8.91 -18.99 -4.23
C ALA A 626 9.96 -20.11 -4.12
N ASP A 627 10.96 -20.06 -4.99
CA ASP A 627 12.11 -20.95 -4.95
C ASP A 627 13.35 -20.25 -4.36
N ILE A 628 14.38 -21.05 -4.08
CA ILE A 628 15.66 -20.57 -3.55
C ILE A 628 16.67 -20.73 -4.68
N TYR A 629 17.41 -19.66 -4.96
CA TYR A 629 18.52 -19.68 -5.90
C TYR A 629 19.54 -20.73 -5.46
N ARG A 630 20.08 -21.48 -6.42
CA ARG A 630 21.22 -22.37 -6.19
C ARG A 630 22.48 -21.62 -6.61
N PRO A 631 23.33 -21.20 -5.66
CA PRO A 631 24.56 -20.48 -5.98
C PRO A 631 25.44 -21.25 -6.95
N THR A 632 26.13 -20.52 -7.82
CA THR A 632 27.20 -21.06 -8.68
C THR A 632 28.57 -20.53 -8.25
N GLU A 633 28.58 -19.58 -7.32
CA GLU A 633 29.74 -18.92 -6.76
C GLU A 633 30.21 -19.64 -5.48
N TYR A 634 31.41 -19.30 -5.00
CA TYR A 634 31.94 -19.78 -3.72
C TYR A 634 31.96 -21.30 -3.56
N ARG A 635 32.16 -22.06 -4.66
CA ARG A 635 32.27 -23.54 -4.66
C ARG A 635 31.07 -24.27 -4.05
N TYR A 636 29.89 -23.64 -4.07
CA TYR A 636 28.65 -24.27 -3.63
C TYR A 636 28.36 -25.52 -4.47
N GLY A 637 28.12 -26.65 -3.79
CA GLY A 637 27.92 -27.96 -4.43
C GLY A 637 29.21 -28.69 -4.79
N GLU A 638 30.39 -28.06 -4.64
CA GLU A 638 31.70 -28.70 -4.80
C GLU A 638 32.33 -29.07 -3.44
N ASP A 639 32.09 -28.26 -2.41
CA ASP A 639 32.57 -28.49 -1.04
C ASP A 639 31.39 -28.57 -0.06
N GLU A 640 31.30 -29.67 0.70
CA GLU A 640 30.18 -29.94 1.62
C GLU A 640 30.10 -28.99 2.83
N ARG A 641 31.17 -28.21 3.06
CA ARG A 641 31.24 -27.17 4.10
C ARG A 641 30.63 -25.85 3.65
N VAL A 642 30.34 -25.70 2.36
CA VAL A 642 29.65 -24.52 1.80
C VAL A 642 28.15 -24.81 1.74
N LEU A 643 27.40 -24.13 2.59
CA LEU A 643 25.96 -24.32 2.78
C LEU A 643 25.19 -23.07 2.40
N THR A 644 23.92 -23.18 2.07
CA THR A 644 22.98 -22.06 2.13
C THR A 644 22.54 -21.80 3.57
N HIS A 645 21.96 -20.63 3.87
CA HIS A 645 21.35 -20.38 5.19
C HIS A 645 20.27 -21.40 5.56
N PHE A 646 19.50 -21.89 4.59
CA PHE A 646 18.49 -22.94 4.80
C PHE A 646 19.11 -24.27 5.20
N GLU A 647 20.17 -24.69 4.51
CA GLU A 647 20.88 -25.94 4.84
C GLU A 647 21.59 -25.84 6.19
N LEU A 648 22.17 -24.68 6.50
CA LEU A 648 22.77 -24.42 7.82
C LEU A 648 21.71 -24.54 8.93
N GLU A 649 20.54 -23.91 8.77
CA GLU A 649 19.46 -24.00 9.76
C GLU A 649 19.00 -25.45 9.98
N ASP A 650 18.80 -26.21 8.90
CA ASP A 650 18.40 -27.61 8.98
C ASP A 650 19.44 -28.47 9.72
N ARG A 651 20.73 -28.26 9.45
CA ARG A 651 21.82 -28.94 10.17
C ARG A 651 21.90 -28.53 11.64
N ILE A 652 21.69 -27.26 11.97
CA ILE A 652 21.58 -26.80 13.37
C ILE A 652 20.42 -27.51 14.09
N ALA A 653 19.25 -27.57 13.45
CA ALA A 653 18.06 -28.20 14.03
C ALA A 653 18.23 -29.71 14.24
N ARG A 654 18.91 -30.39 13.30
CA ARG A 654 19.24 -31.83 13.39
C ARG A 654 20.41 -32.14 14.33
N LYS A 655 21.04 -31.12 14.92
CA LYS A 655 22.23 -31.25 15.76
C LYS A 655 23.38 -31.96 15.03
N ASP A 656 23.62 -31.57 13.79
CA ASP A 656 24.72 -32.08 13.00
C ASP A 656 26.06 -31.74 13.66
N GLU A 657 26.82 -32.76 14.06
CA GLU A 657 28.10 -32.62 14.75
C GLU A 657 29.12 -31.82 13.92
N ALA A 658 29.11 -31.87 12.59
CA ALA A 658 30.04 -31.09 11.77
C ALA A 658 29.80 -29.58 11.94
N VAL A 659 28.53 -29.17 12.09
CA VAL A 659 28.17 -27.76 12.31
C VAL A 659 28.37 -27.36 13.76
N LEU A 660 27.94 -28.20 14.71
CA LEU A 660 28.05 -27.88 16.13
C LEU A 660 29.50 -27.94 16.63
N SER A 661 30.37 -28.70 15.95
CA SER A 661 31.80 -28.82 16.27
C SER A 661 32.70 -27.78 15.58
N ALA A 662 32.18 -26.99 14.64
CA ALA A 662 32.91 -25.94 13.94
C ALA A 662 33.45 -24.88 14.92
N ARG A 663 34.71 -24.47 14.75
CA ARG A 663 35.33 -23.35 15.48
C ARG A 663 34.88 -22.02 14.88
N SER A 664 34.75 -21.95 13.55
CA SER A 664 34.40 -20.70 12.85
C SER A 664 33.36 -20.87 11.73
N VAL A 665 32.48 -19.88 11.60
CA VAL A 665 31.44 -19.80 10.55
C VAL A 665 31.47 -18.43 9.89
N VAL A 666 31.60 -18.38 8.57
CA VAL A 666 31.48 -17.13 7.79
C VAL A 666 30.16 -17.16 7.01
N MET A 667 29.34 -16.11 7.14
CA MET A 667 28.06 -15.98 6.45
C MET A 667 28.11 -14.85 5.43
N ILE A 668 27.96 -15.15 4.14
CA ILE A 668 28.04 -14.16 3.06
C ILE A 668 26.64 -13.74 2.63
N GLN A 669 26.33 -12.44 2.75
CA GLN A 669 25.03 -11.89 2.43
C GLN A 669 24.84 -11.62 0.92
N CYS A 670 23.58 -11.45 0.52
CA CYS A 670 23.18 -11.00 -0.82
C CYS A 670 23.72 -11.85 -1.99
N ILE A 671 23.71 -13.18 -1.85
CA ILE A 671 24.13 -14.11 -2.90
C ILE A 671 23.00 -14.29 -3.92
N GLY A 672 23.27 -13.94 -5.18
CA GLY A 672 22.30 -14.03 -6.27
C GLY A 672 21.21 -12.95 -6.27
N CYS A 673 21.29 -11.91 -5.42
CA CYS A 673 20.36 -10.77 -5.44
C CYS A 673 21.08 -9.42 -5.21
N ARG A 674 20.37 -8.31 -5.46
CA ARG A 674 20.94 -6.95 -5.53
C ARG A 674 22.14 -6.89 -6.50
N ASN A 675 21.95 -7.46 -7.68
CA ASN A 675 22.90 -7.46 -8.80
C ASN A 675 22.15 -7.18 -10.11
N GLU A 676 22.85 -7.17 -11.24
CA GLU A 676 22.27 -6.83 -12.54
C GLU A 676 21.15 -7.81 -12.97
N ASP A 677 21.34 -9.11 -12.73
CA ASP A 677 20.35 -10.14 -13.08
C ASP A 677 19.10 -10.08 -12.19
N ARG A 678 19.28 -9.75 -10.90
CA ARG A 678 18.23 -9.77 -9.87
C ARG A 678 18.34 -8.53 -9.01
N ASN A 679 17.87 -7.43 -9.58
CA ASN A 679 17.94 -6.10 -8.98
C ASN A 679 16.85 -5.85 -7.93
N TYR A 680 16.81 -6.72 -6.93
CA TYR A 680 15.91 -6.65 -5.79
C TYR A 680 16.54 -7.27 -4.54
N CYS A 681 15.98 -6.98 -3.38
CA CYS A 681 16.39 -7.56 -2.11
C CYS A 681 15.56 -8.80 -1.78
N SER A 682 16.18 -9.91 -1.39
CA SER A 682 15.42 -11.08 -0.94
C SER A 682 14.78 -10.92 0.45
N ARG A 683 14.91 -9.75 1.09
CA ARG A 683 14.26 -9.30 2.34
C ARG A 683 14.58 -10.10 3.62
N ILE A 684 14.69 -11.42 3.53
CA ILE A 684 14.78 -12.35 4.67
C ILE A 684 16.21 -12.71 5.09
N CYS A 685 17.19 -12.56 4.19
CA CYS A 685 18.55 -13.09 4.36
C CYS A 685 19.28 -12.55 5.60
N CYS A 686 19.31 -11.24 5.79
CA CYS A 686 20.02 -10.64 6.94
C CYS A 686 19.48 -11.12 8.28
N SER A 687 18.15 -11.18 8.43
CA SER A 687 17.51 -11.68 9.67
C SER A 687 17.72 -13.18 9.85
N HIS A 688 17.77 -13.95 8.75
CA HIS A 688 18.07 -15.38 8.80
C HIS A 688 19.53 -15.62 9.27
N ALA A 689 20.49 -14.86 8.77
CA ALA A 689 21.88 -14.94 9.22
C ALA A 689 22.01 -14.66 10.74
N VAL A 690 21.40 -13.56 11.21
CA VAL A 690 21.37 -13.20 12.63
C VAL A 690 20.70 -14.28 13.47
N LYS A 691 19.58 -14.84 13.00
CA LYS A 691 18.86 -15.93 13.67
C LYS A 691 19.75 -17.17 13.85
N ASN A 692 20.43 -17.59 12.79
CA ASN A 692 21.31 -18.77 12.85
C ASN A 692 22.55 -18.50 13.72
N ALA A 693 23.13 -17.29 13.63
CA ALA A 693 24.27 -16.90 14.46
C ALA A 693 23.93 -16.90 15.96
N LEU A 694 22.77 -16.34 16.34
CA LEU A 694 22.30 -16.38 17.73
C LEU A 694 22.10 -17.81 18.22
N ARG A 695 21.51 -18.67 17.39
CA ARG A 695 21.31 -20.08 17.75
C ARG A 695 22.61 -20.84 17.92
N LEU A 696 23.60 -20.58 17.06
CA LEU A 696 24.94 -21.16 17.18
C LEU A 696 25.63 -20.65 18.44
N LYS A 697 25.54 -19.35 18.76
CA LYS A 697 26.10 -18.77 20.00
C LYS A 697 25.45 -19.29 21.28
N GLU A 698 24.16 -19.67 21.24
CA GLU A 698 23.52 -20.37 22.36
C GLU A 698 24.09 -21.77 22.59
N ILE A 699 24.44 -22.48 21.52
CA ILE A 699 24.99 -23.85 21.59
C ILE A 699 26.49 -23.81 21.92
N ARG A 700 27.23 -22.90 21.30
CA ARG A 700 28.66 -22.70 21.42
C ARG A 700 28.99 -21.20 21.51
N PRO A 701 29.06 -20.62 22.73
CA PRO A 701 29.29 -19.20 22.92
C PRO A 701 30.64 -18.69 22.35
N ASP A 702 31.65 -19.55 22.34
CA ASP A 702 33.02 -19.29 21.89
C ASP A 702 33.23 -19.45 20.38
N MET A 703 32.22 -19.89 19.61
CA MET A 703 32.32 -20.02 18.15
C MET A 703 32.58 -18.67 17.49
N ASP A 704 33.57 -18.58 16.61
CA ASP A 704 33.80 -17.39 15.80
C ASP A 704 32.76 -17.29 14.68
N ILE A 705 32.02 -16.18 14.61
CA ILE A 705 31.00 -15.99 13.57
C ILE A 705 31.19 -14.62 12.93
N ASP A 706 31.41 -14.61 11.62
CA ASP A 706 31.54 -13.42 10.78
C ASP A 706 30.38 -13.35 9.79
N ILE A 707 29.70 -12.21 9.73
CA ILE A 707 28.65 -11.94 8.74
C ILE A 707 29.14 -10.85 7.80
N LEU A 708 29.36 -11.22 6.53
CA LEU A 708 29.82 -10.32 5.47
C LEU A 708 28.62 -9.69 4.76
N PHE A 709 28.48 -8.36 4.79
CA PHE A 709 27.27 -7.68 4.33
C PHE A 709 27.54 -6.38 3.56
N ARG A 710 26.52 -5.88 2.83
CA ARG A 710 26.52 -4.55 2.20
C ARG A 710 25.76 -3.52 3.04
N ASP A 711 24.50 -3.87 3.34
CA ASP A 711 23.60 -3.18 4.27
C ASP A 711 22.90 -4.22 5.15
N MET A 712 22.94 -4.06 6.49
CA MET A 712 22.16 -4.94 7.36
C MET A 712 20.70 -4.51 7.38
N ARG A 713 19.82 -5.34 6.82
CA ARG A 713 18.37 -5.08 6.67
C ARG A 713 17.52 -5.79 7.72
N THR A 714 17.95 -5.79 8.98
CA THR A 714 17.19 -6.27 10.15
C THR A 714 16.19 -5.21 10.63
N TYR A 715 15.17 -4.91 9.81
CA TYR A 715 14.20 -3.84 10.06
C TYR A 715 13.18 -4.19 11.16
N GLY A 716 12.48 -3.16 11.66
CA GLY A 716 11.52 -3.31 12.76
C GLY A 716 12.22 -3.69 14.06
N ILE A 717 11.56 -4.55 14.84
CA ILE A 717 12.05 -5.08 16.12
C ILE A 717 13.24 -6.04 15.92
N ARG A 718 13.47 -6.55 14.71
CA ARG A 718 14.60 -7.45 14.41
C ARG A 718 15.96 -6.77 14.55
N GLU A 719 15.99 -5.44 14.65
CA GLU A 719 17.21 -4.70 15.00
C GLU A 719 17.75 -5.10 16.37
N ASP A 720 16.88 -5.42 17.33
CA ASP A 720 17.34 -5.84 18.65
C ASP A 720 18.09 -7.17 18.59
N ALA A 721 17.64 -8.10 17.74
CA ALA A 721 18.35 -9.37 17.51
C ALA A 721 19.71 -9.16 16.82
N TYR A 722 19.80 -8.20 15.90
CA TYR A 722 21.07 -7.82 15.29
C TYR A 722 22.05 -7.29 16.34
N ARG A 723 21.61 -6.41 17.23
CA ARG A 723 22.42 -5.92 18.35
C ARG A 723 22.79 -7.04 19.31
N GLU A 724 21.84 -7.90 19.69
CA GLU A 724 22.12 -9.05 20.56
C GLU A 724 23.20 -9.97 19.98
N ALA A 725 23.17 -10.22 18.67
CA ALA A 725 24.21 -11.00 18.01
C ALA A 725 25.58 -10.31 18.11
N SER A 726 25.63 -9.00 17.90
CA SER A 726 26.85 -8.20 18.10
C SER A 726 27.36 -8.27 19.55
N ASP A 727 26.46 -8.17 20.53
CA ASP A 727 26.79 -8.23 21.97
C ASP A 727 27.32 -9.63 22.37
N LYS A 728 26.90 -10.68 21.65
CA LYS A 728 27.44 -12.06 21.78
C LYS A 728 28.72 -12.30 20.95
N GLY A 729 29.34 -11.25 20.41
CA GLY A 729 30.62 -11.32 19.70
C GLY A 729 30.53 -11.84 18.27
N VAL A 730 29.36 -11.80 17.64
CA VAL A 730 29.24 -11.98 16.17
C VAL A 730 29.81 -10.73 15.50
N ARG A 731 30.75 -10.92 14.57
CA ARG A 731 31.41 -9.83 13.84
C ARG A 731 30.65 -9.54 12.55
N PHE A 732 30.48 -8.26 12.23
CA PHE A 732 29.78 -7.81 11.02
C PHE A 732 30.74 -7.00 10.17
N ILE A 733 31.13 -7.55 9.03
CA ILE A 733 32.16 -6.98 8.17
C ILE A 733 31.51 -6.52 6.87
N ARG A 734 31.70 -5.25 6.53
CA ARG A 734 31.08 -4.66 5.35
C ARG A 734 31.95 -4.83 4.12
N TYR A 735 31.33 -5.13 2.98
CA TYR A 735 31.97 -5.14 1.67
C TYR A 735 31.19 -4.28 0.67
N GLU A 736 31.86 -3.84 -0.41
CA GLU A 736 31.25 -3.06 -1.50
C GLU A 736 31.00 -3.96 -2.72
N VAL A 737 30.11 -3.54 -3.62
CA VAL A 737 29.70 -4.38 -4.77
C VAL A 737 30.86 -4.61 -5.74
N GLU A 738 31.73 -3.61 -5.86
CA GLU A 738 32.87 -3.58 -6.77
C GLU A 738 34.03 -4.45 -6.28
N ASP A 739 34.07 -4.80 -4.98
CA ASP A 739 35.09 -5.65 -4.36
C ASP A 739 34.44 -6.69 -3.42
N PRO A 740 33.79 -7.72 -3.99
CA PRO A 740 33.11 -8.75 -3.21
C PRO A 740 34.09 -9.67 -2.48
N PRO A 741 33.63 -10.40 -1.43
CA PRO A 741 34.44 -11.42 -0.78
C PRO A 741 34.92 -12.47 -1.78
N GLN A 742 36.13 -12.96 -1.58
CA GLN A 742 36.73 -14.05 -2.35
C GLN A 742 36.90 -15.26 -1.43
N MET A 743 36.89 -16.48 -1.98
CA MET A 743 37.05 -17.69 -1.19
C MET A 743 37.96 -18.69 -1.87
N GLU A 744 38.86 -19.27 -1.09
CA GLU A 744 39.75 -20.36 -1.49
C GLU A 744 39.90 -21.39 -0.37
N VAL A 745 40.47 -22.55 -0.70
CA VAL A 745 40.79 -23.59 0.29
C VAL A 745 42.29 -23.52 0.54
N VAL A 746 42.66 -23.37 1.81
CA VAL A 746 44.07 -23.25 2.23
C VAL A 746 44.34 -24.13 3.44
N GLU A 747 45.61 -24.42 3.70
CA GLU A 747 46.02 -25.04 4.96
C GLU A 747 46.24 -23.95 6.02
N ASP A 748 45.65 -24.12 7.21
CA ASP A 748 45.90 -23.25 8.35
C ASP A 748 47.28 -23.53 8.99
N GLU A 749 47.66 -22.75 10.01
CA GLU A 749 48.94 -22.90 10.72
C GLU A 749 49.10 -24.27 11.41
N GLU A 750 47.99 -24.99 11.64
CA GLU A 750 47.95 -26.35 12.21
C GLU A 750 47.95 -27.44 11.11
N GLY A 751 48.05 -27.07 9.84
CA GLY A 751 48.01 -27.98 8.68
C GLY A 751 46.62 -28.53 8.35
N ARG A 752 45.55 -27.88 8.82
CA ARG A 752 44.16 -28.27 8.56
C ARG A 752 43.63 -27.49 7.35
N GLU A 753 42.96 -28.18 6.43
CA GLU A 753 42.28 -27.53 5.32
C GLU A 753 41.08 -26.70 5.79
N VAL A 754 41.11 -25.39 5.56
CA VAL A 754 40.06 -24.43 5.92
C VAL A 754 39.56 -23.67 4.71
N LEU A 755 38.34 -23.13 4.80
CA LEU A 755 37.80 -22.20 3.80
C LEU A 755 38.26 -20.78 4.16
N GLN A 756 39.24 -20.23 3.46
CA GLN A 756 39.68 -18.86 3.69
C GLN A 756 38.82 -17.90 2.85
N VAL A 757 38.13 -16.99 3.53
CA VAL A 757 37.34 -15.92 2.91
C VAL A 757 38.07 -14.59 3.07
N THR A 758 38.38 -13.95 1.95
CA THR A 758 39.13 -12.69 1.92
C THR A 758 38.22 -11.53 1.55
N VAL A 759 38.18 -10.48 2.39
CA VAL A 759 37.28 -9.33 2.26
C VAL A 759 38.00 -8.02 2.58
N PRO A 760 37.76 -6.91 1.85
CA PRO A 760 38.35 -5.62 2.19
C PRO A 760 37.83 -5.07 3.53
N ASP A 761 38.69 -4.40 4.29
CA ASP A 761 38.31 -3.61 5.46
C ASP A 761 38.58 -2.13 5.22
N ALA A 762 37.51 -1.33 5.20
CA ALA A 762 37.59 0.10 4.89
C ALA A 762 38.26 0.94 5.98
N ILE A 763 38.43 0.42 7.21
CA ILE A 763 39.07 1.15 8.32
C ILE A 763 40.58 0.89 8.31
N LEU A 764 41.00 -0.35 8.10
CA LEU A 764 42.41 -0.74 8.03
C LEU A 764 43.05 -0.40 6.68
N GLY A 765 42.26 -0.33 5.60
CA GLY A 765 42.80 -0.18 4.24
C GLY A 765 43.50 -1.45 3.73
N GLU A 766 43.25 -2.59 4.38
CA GLU A 766 43.82 -3.91 4.08
C GLU A 766 42.70 -4.94 3.81
N ARG A 767 43.08 -6.16 3.39
CA ARG A 767 42.14 -7.27 3.24
C ARG A 767 42.24 -8.19 4.45
N LEU A 768 41.11 -8.51 5.07
CA LEU A 768 41.00 -9.51 6.11
C LEU A 768 40.95 -10.90 5.47
N ALA A 769 41.73 -11.83 6.01
CA ALA A 769 41.66 -13.26 5.67
C ALA A 769 40.98 -14.01 6.82
N LEU A 770 39.78 -14.53 6.58
CA LEU A 770 38.94 -15.18 7.57
C LEU A 770 38.94 -16.69 7.32
N ASN A 771 39.56 -17.47 8.21
CA ASN A 771 39.55 -18.93 8.10
C ASN A 771 38.25 -19.50 8.70
N ALA A 772 37.46 -20.17 7.87
CA ALA A 772 36.16 -20.71 8.21
C ALA A 772 36.14 -22.25 8.12
N ASP A 773 35.55 -22.91 9.12
CA ASP A 773 35.21 -24.33 8.99
C ASP A 773 33.95 -24.52 8.14
N ILE A 774 33.04 -23.54 8.19
CA ILE A 774 31.78 -23.52 7.42
C ILE A 774 31.59 -22.15 6.79
N VAL A 775 31.20 -22.14 5.51
CA VAL A 775 30.73 -20.92 4.83
C VAL A 775 29.24 -21.07 4.55
N SER A 776 28.44 -20.08 4.94
CA SER A 776 27.00 -20.05 4.71
C SER A 776 26.60 -18.92 3.77
N LEU A 777 25.97 -19.26 2.64
CA LEU A 777 25.56 -18.37 1.58
C LEU A 777 24.10 -17.95 1.75
N ALA A 778 23.86 -16.64 1.77
CA ALA A 778 22.53 -16.04 1.80
C ALA A 778 21.86 -16.07 0.41
N ALA A 779 21.55 -17.27 -0.06
CA ALA A 779 20.96 -17.49 -1.38
C ALA A 779 19.65 -16.72 -1.58
N ALA A 780 19.50 -16.10 -2.74
CA ALA A 780 18.34 -15.30 -3.10
C ALA A 780 17.04 -16.13 -3.11
N VAL A 781 15.95 -15.49 -2.72
CA VAL A 781 14.60 -15.99 -2.98
C VAL A 781 14.20 -15.54 -4.39
N VAL A 782 13.81 -16.48 -5.24
CA VAL A 782 13.45 -16.26 -6.65
C VAL A 782 12.01 -16.68 -6.92
N PRO A 783 11.32 -16.13 -7.94
CA PRO A 783 9.99 -16.59 -8.31
C PRO A 783 9.96 -18.11 -8.52
N SER A 784 8.82 -18.75 -8.22
CA SER A 784 8.70 -20.18 -8.46
C SER A 784 8.83 -20.48 -9.95
N ALA A 785 9.40 -21.65 -10.31
CA ALA A 785 9.44 -22.10 -11.70
C ALA A 785 8.05 -22.17 -12.38
N ALA A 786 6.97 -22.30 -11.60
CA ALA A 786 5.59 -22.32 -12.12
C ALA A 786 4.98 -20.92 -12.33
N THR A 787 5.70 -19.84 -12.01
CA THR A 787 5.13 -18.48 -11.99
C THR A 787 4.60 -18.04 -13.35
N GLU A 788 5.37 -18.23 -14.42
CA GLU A 788 4.96 -17.84 -15.77
C GLU A 788 3.75 -18.65 -16.26
N GLU A 789 3.74 -19.97 -16.01
CA GLU A 789 2.63 -20.85 -16.36
C GLU A 789 1.33 -20.40 -15.68
N ILE A 790 1.37 -20.19 -14.36
CA ILE A 790 0.20 -19.75 -13.59
C ILE A 790 -0.22 -18.33 -13.99
N ALA A 791 0.72 -17.43 -14.27
CA ALA A 791 0.41 -16.10 -14.77
C ALA A 791 -0.33 -16.15 -16.11
N ASN A 792 0.09 -17.02 -17.03
CA ASN A 792 -0.57 -17.19 -18.31
C ASN A 792 -1.98 -17.79 -18.15
N LEU A 793 -2.13 -18.82 -17.31
CA LEU A 793 -3.42 -19.47 -17.05
C LEU A 793 -4.45 -18.50 -16.49
N PHE A 794 -4.07 -17.67 -15.51
CA PHE A 794 -4.97 -16.70 -14.88
C PHE A 794 -4.93 -15.29 -15.51
N LYS A 795 -4.16 -15.11 -16.59
CA LYS A 795 -3.95 -13.82 -17.28
C LYS A 795 -3.48 -12.70 -16.32
N LEU A 796 -2.43 -12.98 -15.54
CA LEU A 796 -1.91 -12.12 -14.47
C LEU A 796 -0.63 -11.38 -14.89
N GLY A 797 -0.47 -10.15 -14.40
CA GLY A 797 0.74 -9.37 -14.63
C GLY A 797 1.90 -9.81 -13.75
N LEU A 798 3.11 -9.78 -14.29
CA LEU A 798 4.35 -9.96 -13.55
C LEU A 798 5.10 -8.62 -13.41
N SER A 799 5.90 -8.52 -12.35
CA SER A 799 6.89 -7.46 -12.15
C SER A 799 8.13 -7.72 -13.00
N PRO A 800 9.02 -6.73 -13.19
CA PRO A 800 10.28 -6.94 -13.90
C PRO A 800 11.17 -8.05 -13.32
N ASP A 801 10.98 -8.41 -12.04
CA ASP A 801 11.71 -9.49 -11.36
C ASP A 801 11.06 -10.88 -11.50
N GLY A 802 9.98 -10.99 -12.27
CA GLY A 802 9.24 -12.24 -12.46
C GLY A 802 8.27 -12.60 -11.34
N PHE A 803 8.18 -11.83 -10.24
CA PHE A 803 7.13 -12.03 -9.22
C PHE A 803 5.78 -11.46 -9.69
N PHE A 804 4.67 -11.99 -9.16
CA PHE A 804 3.31 -11.49 -9.46
C PHE A 804 3.12 -10.02 -9.10
N LYS A 805 2.48 -9.24 -9.99
CA LYS A 805 2.18 -7.82 -9.79
C LYS A 805 0.77 -7.63 -9.22
N GLU A 806 0.70 -7.02 -8.05
CA GLU A 806 -0.55 -6.60 -7.42
C GLU A 806 -1.28 -5.49 -8.19
N ALA A 807 -2.57 -5.32 -7.93
CA ALA A 807 -3.42 -4.31 -8.55
C ALA A 807 -2.94 -2.88 -8.24
N HIS A 808 -2.59 -2.63 -6.98
CA HIS A 808 -2.05 -1.35 -6.54
C HIS A 808 -1.21 -1.51 -5.27
N VAL A 809 0.04 -1.07 -5.32
CA VAL A 809 1.06 -1.21 -4.25
C VAL A 809 0.55 -0.87 -2.83
N LYS A 810 -0.23 0.22 -2.67
CA LYS A 810 -0.78 0.66 -1.38
C LYS A 810 -2.21 0.18 -1.09
N LEU A 811 -3.15 0.47 -2.00
CA LEU A 811 -4.59 0.32 -1.74
C LEU A 811 -5.13 -1.10 -1.95
N ARG A 812 -4.49 -1.90 -2.81
CA ARG A 812 -4.93 -3.26 -3.16
C ARG A 812 -3.71 -4.20 -3.23
N PRO A 813 -2.97 -4.39 -2.11
CA PRO A 813 -1.69 -5.11 -2.10
C PRO A 813 -1.81 -6.64 -2.20
N VAL A 814 -3.03 -7.17 -2.13
CA VAL A 814 -3.33 -8.62 -2.21
C VAL A 814 -4.32 -8.96 -3.31
N ASP A 815 -4.74 -7.98 -4.10
CA ASP A 815 -5.63 -8.18 -5.26
C ASP A 815 -4.78 -8.18 -6.53
N PHE A 816 -5.21 -8.90 -7.57
CA PHE A 816 -4.76 -8.64 -8.94
C PHE A 816 -5.63 -7.57 -9.61
N ALA A 817 -5.13 -7.03 -10.73
CA ALA A 817 -5.94 -6.17 -11.59
C ALA A 817 -7.13 -6.94 -12.20
N SER A 818 -6.99 -8.26 -12.36
CA SER A 818 -8.06 -9.17 -12.72
C SER A 818 -8.95 -9.44 -11.50
N ASP A 819 -10.22 -9.03 -11.56
CA ASP A 819 -11.16 -9.18 -10.45
C ASP A 819 -11.44 -10.66 -10.13
N GLY A 820 -11.63 -10.95 -8.85
CA GLY A 820 -11.84 -12.32 -8.35
C GLY A 820 -10.58 -13.15 -8.22
N VAL A 821 -9.40 -12.61 -8.56
CA VAL A 821 -8.10 -13.27 -8.33
C VAL A 821 -7.27 -12.47 -7.33
N TYR A 822 -6.74 -13.18 -6.34
CA TYR A 822 -6.02 -12.62 -5.18
C TYR A 822 -4.65 -13.28 -5.03
N LEU A 823 -3.79 -12.68 -4.21
CA LEU A 823 -2.39 -13.03 -4.09
C LEU A 823 -1.93 -12.99 -2.63
N CYS A 824 -1.18 -14.00 -2.19
CA CYS A 824 -0.53 -13.96 -0.88
C CYS A 824 0.78 -14.75 -0.82
N GLY A 825 1.59 -14.45 0.20
CA GLY A 825 2.83 -15.15 0.52
C GLY A 825 3.98 -14.81 -0.42
N LEU A 826 4.93 -15.74 -0.53
CA LEU A 826 6.17 -15.54 -1.28
C LEU A 826 5.98 -15.39 -2.80
N ALA A 827 4.83 -15.82 -3.33
CA ALA A 827 4.47 -15.62 -4.74
C ALA A 827 4.40 -14.12 -5.12
N HIS A 828 4.06 -13.26 -4.15
CA HIS A 828 4.03 -11.81 -4.34
C HIS A 828 5.40 -11.16 -4.35
N TYR A 829 6.23 -11.55 -3.38
CA TYR A 829 7.59 -11.05 -3.12
C TYR A 829 8.16 -11.77 -1.88
N PRO A 830 9.50 -11.88 -1.71
CA PRO A 830 10.09 -12.38 -0.48
C PRO A 830 9.60 -11.64 0.76
N LYS A 831 9.36 -12.35 1.86
CA LYS A 831 8.84 -11.82 3.14
C LYS A 831 8.99 -12.84 4.27
N HIS A 832 8.96 -12.37 5.52
CA HIS A 832 9.06 -13.23 6.70
C HIS A 832 7.79 -14.09 6.89
N LEU A 833 7.87 -15.11 7.76
CA LEU A 833 6.77 -16.02 8.04
C LEU A 833 5.55 -15.29 8.63
N THR A 834 5.75 -14.42 9.61
CA THR A 834 4.68 -13.62 10.22
C THR A 834 4.02 -12.67 9.21
N GLU A 835 4.81 -12.03 8.35
CA GLU A 835 4.33 -11.20 7.24
C GLU A 835 3.53 -12.02 6.21
N THR A 836 3.96 -13.26 5.95
CA THR A 836 3.26 -14.21 5.06
C THR A 836 1.89 -14.59 5.62
N ILE A 837 1.80 -14.92 6.90
CA ILE A 837 0.54 -15.25 7.59
C ILE A 837 -0.39 -14.04 7.58
N ASN A 838 0.13 -12.86 7.88
CA ASN A 838 -0.61 -11.60 7.86
C ASN A 838 -1.22 -11.31 6.47
N GLN A 839 -0.40 -11.41 5.40
CA GLN A 839 -0.88 -11.22 4.03
C GLN A 839 -1.89 -12.29 3.60
N ALA A 840 -1.76 -13.54 4.08
CA ALA A 840 -2.72 -14.61 3.81
C ALA A 840 -4.10 -14.33 4.42
N TYR A 841 -4.17 -13.87 5.67
CA TYR A 841 -5.42 -13.38 6.26
C TYR A 841 -5.97 -12.16 5.54
N GLY A 842 -5.10 -11.24 5.11
CA GLY A 842 -5.48 -10.10 4.28
C GLY A 842 -6.16 -10.54 2.97
N ALA A 843 -5.57 -11.51 2.26
CA ALA A 843 -6.15 -12.07 1.05
C ALA A 843 -7.48 -12.79 1.32
N ALA A 844 -7.59 -13.58 2.39
CA ALA A 844 -8.85 -14.20 2.79
C ALA A 844 -9.95 -13.16 3.03
N GLY A 845 -9.64 -12.09 3.78
CA GLY A 845 -10.57 -10.98 4.01
C GLY A 845 -11.08 -10.35 2.72
N ARG A 846 -10.18 -10.16 1.74
CA ARG A 846 -10.55 -9.63 0.41
C ARG A 846 -11.38 -10.63 -0.42
N VAL A 847 -11.06 -11.91 -0.40
CA VAL A 847 -11.87 -12.98 -1.03
C VAL A 847 -13.29 -12.97 -0.48
N LEU A 848 -13.44 -12.82 0.83
CA LEU A 848 -14.75 -12.85 1.49
C LEU A 848 -15.61 -11.63 1.17
N THR A 849 -15.01 -10.50 0.81
CA THR A 849 -15.80 -9.36 0.29
C THR A 849 -16.53 -9.70 -1.00
N LEU A 850 -16.01 -10.64 -1.79
CA LEU A 850 -16.64 -11.16 -3.00
C LEU A 850 -17.58 -12.32 -2.68
N LEU A 851 -17.10 -13.37 -2.01
CA LEU A 851 -17.88 -14.60 -1.80
C LEU A 851 -19.08 -14.40 -0.87
N ALA A 852 -19.06 -13.39 0.01
CA ALA A 852 -20.21 -13.06 0.84
C ALA A 852 -21.40 -12.47 0.04
N GLN A 853 -21.16 -11.95 -1.17
CA GLN A 853 -22.21 -11.43 -2.05
C GLN A 853 -22.85 -12.54 -2.87
N ASP A 854 -24.17 -12.51 -3.07
CA ASP A 854 -24.88 -13.48 -3.92
C ASP A 854 -24.69 -13.20 -5.40
N THR A 855 -24.45 -11.94 -5.77
CA THR A 855 -24.24 -11.51 -7.13
C THR A 855 -23.06 -10.53 -7.25
N VAL A 856 -22.49 -10.45 -8.45
CA VAL A 856 -21.60 -9.37 -8.87
C VAL A 856 -22.21 -8.63 -10.04
N VAL A 857 -22.11 -7.31 -10.01
CA VAL A 857 -22.61 -6.44 -11.06
C VAL A 857 -21.58 -6.41 -12.19
N ALA A 858 -21.99 -6.87 -13.37
CA ALA A 858 -21.17 -6.78 -14.57
C ALA A 858 -21.51 -5.52 -15.37
N SER A 859 -20.48 -4.92 -15.97
CA SER A 859 -20.60 -3.69 -16.74
C SER A 859 -21.50 -3.88 -17.97
N GLY A 860 -22.40 -2.93 -18.21
CA GLY A 860 -23.15 -2.79 -19.44
C GLY A 860 -22.33 -2.34 -20.66
N SER A 861 -21.05 -1.97 -20.49
CA SER A 861 -20.12 -1.62 -21.58
C SER A 861 -19.57 -2.86 -22.30
N ILE A 862 -20.46 -3.64 -22.90
CA ILE A 862 -20.14 -4.87 -23.66
C ILE A 862 -20.37 -4.67 -25.15
N CYS A 863 -19.87 -5.59 -25.97
CA CYS A 863 -20.15 -5.61 -27.40
C CYS A 863 -21.58 -6.12 -27.68
N GLU A 864 -22.21 -5.56 -28.71
CA GLU A 864 -23.51 -5.99 -29.22
C GLU A 864 -23.47 -6.07 -30.75
N VAL A 865 -24.19 -7.05 -31.31
CA VAL A 865 -24.29 -7.24 -32.76
C VAL A 865 -25.61 -6.69 -33.29
N ILE A 866 -25.52 -5.74 -34.21
CA ILE A 866 -26.61 -5.28 -35.06
C ILE A 866 -26.84 -6.34 -36.13
N GLN A 867 -27.86 -7.18 -35.92
CA GLN A 867 -28.08 -8.39 -36.71
C GLN A 867 -28.31 -8.14 -38.21
N SER A 868 -28.91 -6.99 -38.57
CA SER A 868 -29.13 -6.59 -39.97
C SER A 868 -27.83 -6.43 -40.75
N ASP A 869 -26.79 -5.96 -40.09
CA ASP A 869 -25.53 -5.53 -40.72
C ASP A 869 -24.48 -6.65 -40.68
N CYS A 870 -24.74 -7.68 -39.87
CA CYS A 870 -23.84 -8.81 -39.71
C CYS A 870 -23.91 -9.73 -40.94
N ILE A 871 -22.79 -9.85 -41.66
CA ILE A 871 -22.63 -10.72 -42.84
C ILE A 871 -22.10 -12.13 -42.50
N SER A 872 -22.05 -12.46 -41.21
CA SER A 872 -21.65 -13.79 -40.72
C SER A 872 -20.28 -14.28 -41.18
N CYS A 873 -19.31 -13.36 -41.33
CA CYS A 873 -17.94 -13.67 -41.75
C CYS A 873 -17.09 -14.36 -40.66
N GLY A 874 -17.52 -14.33 -39.39
CA GLY A 874 -16.84 -14.99 -38.27
C GLY A 874 -15.62 -14.25 -37.71
N ALA A 875 -15.21 -13.12 -38.29
CA ALA A 875 -14.01 -12.39 -37.86
C ALA A 875 -14.07 -11.96 -36.38
N CYS A 876 -15.25 -11.57 -35.88
CA CYS A 876 -15.46 -11.21 -34.48
C CYS A 876 -15.28 -12.41 -33.52
N ILE A 877 -15.70 -13.61 -33.94
CA ILE A 877 -15.57 -14.84 -33.14
C ILE A 877 -14.09 -15.18 -32.97
N THR A 878 -13.33 -15.23 -34.07
CA THR A 878 -11.88 -15.51 -34.04
C THR A 878 -11.09 -14.45 -33.26
N ALA A 879 -11.59 -13.22 -33.19
CA ALA A 879 -10.95 -12.15 -32.45
C ALA A 879 -11.20 -12.23 -30.93
N CYS A 880 -12.25 -12.90 -30.47
CA CYS A 880 -12.61 -12.91 -29.06
C CYS A 880 -11.72 -13.87 -28.26
N THR A 881 -11.02 -13.38 -27.23
CA THR A 881 -10.16 -14.19 -26.35
C THR A 881 -10.89 -14.76 -25.11
N TYR A 882 -12.22 -14.62 -25.10
CA TYR A 882 -13.10 -14.99 -24.00
C TYR A 882 -14.22 -15.95 -24.42
N ASP A 883 -14.20 -16.39 -25.69
CA ASP A 883 -15.24 -17.22 -26.30
C ASP A 883 -16.66 -16.65 -26.08
N ALA A 884 -16.76 -15.32 -26.04
CA ALA A 884 -18.01 -14.62 -25.76
C ALA A 884 -18.91 -14.50 -26.99
N ILE A 885 -18.44 -14.88 -28.18
CA ILE A 885 -19.16 -14.64 -29.44
C ILE A 885 -19.34 -15.96 -30.16
N GLU A 886 -20.57 -16.26 -30.53
CA GLU A 886 -20.91 -17.45 -31.31
C GLU A 886 -21.90 -17.11 -32.42
N PHE A 887 -22.12 -18.06 -33.32
CA PHE A 887 -23.22 -17.95 -34.27
C PHE A 887 -24.49 -18.56 -33.70
N VAL A 888 -25.57 -17.81 -33.79
CA VAL A 888 -26.92 -18.26 -33.42
C VAL A 888 -27.87 -18.11 -34.61
N GLU A 889 -28.90 -18.94 -34.66
CA GLU A 889 -29.98 -18.78 -35.61
C GLU A 889 -30.90 -17.63 -35.15
N THR A 890 -31.16 -16.67 -36.03
CA THR A 890 -32.04 -15.52 -35.77
C THR A 890 -33.12 -15.44 -36.85
N PRO A 891 -34.20 -14.65 -36.65
CA PRO A 891 -35.21 -14.44 -37.70
C PRO A 891 -34.66 -13.88 -39.02
N VAL A 892 -33.49 -13.24 -39.00
CA VAL A 892 -32.80 -12.69 -40.19
C VAL A 892 -31.64 -13.58 -40.67
N GLY A 893 -31.64 -14.85 -40.27
CA GLY A 893 -30.65 -15.87 -40.61
C GLY A 893 -29.61 -16.10 -39.51
N LYS A 894 -28.60 -16.92 -39.80
CA LYS A 894 -27.49 -17.18 -38.89
C LYS A 894 -26.66 -15.92 -38.69
N LYS A 895 -26.57 -15.40 -37.46
CA LYS A 895 -25.86 -14.15 -37.12
C LYS A 895 -24.93 -14.37 -35.93
N ALA A 896 -23.91 -13.52 -35.81
CA ALA A 896 -23.09 -13.49 -34.59
C ALA A 896 -23.94 -12.95 -33.42
N TRP A 897 -23.74 -13.51 -32.23
CA TRP A 897 -24.33 -13.05 -30.99
C TRP A 897 -23.26 -13.01 -29.90
N VAL A 898 -23.35 -12.01 -29.02
CA VAL A 898 -22.41 -11.82 -27.92
C VAL A 898 -23.09 -12.25 -26.64
N ASN A 899 -22.46 -13.20 -25.94
CA ASN A 899 -22.82 -13.55 -24.58
C ASN A 899 -22.42 -12.39 -23.65
N PRO A 900 -23.40 -11.65 -23.08
CA PRO A 900 -23.14 -10.47 -22.27
C PRO A 900 -22.30 -10.82 -21.02
N VAL A 901 -22.46 -12.04 -20.52
CA VAL A 901 -21.80 -12.55 -19.33
C VAL A 901 -20.29 -12.77 -19.53
N LEU A 902 -19.91 -13.23 -20.72
CA LEU A 902 -18.51 -13.53 -21.06
C LEU A 902 -17.77 -12.32 -21.63
N CYS A 903 -18.49 -11.39 -22.25
CA CYS A 903 -17.90 -10.22 -22.89
C CYS A 903 -17.22 -9.29 -21.85
N LYS A 904 -15.94 -8.98 -22.07
CA LYS A 904 -15.18 -8.03 -21.23
C LYS A 904 -15.13 -6.61 -21.77
N GLY A 905 -15.79 -6.35 -22.90
CA GLY A 905 -15.85 -5.01 -23.49
C GLY A 905 -14.49 -4.47 -23.93
N ASP A 906 -13.56 -5.34 -24.36
CA ASP A 906 -12.21 -4.94 -24.77
C ASP A 906 -12.18 -4.20 -26.12
N GLY A 907 -13.21 -4.39 -26.94
CA GLY A 907 -13.35 -3.76 -28.24
C GLY A 907 -12.52 -4.40 -29.37
N LEU A 908 -11.94 -5.59 -29.15
CA LEU A 908 -11.13 -6.22 -30.19
C LEU A 908 -12.00 -6.74 -31.35
N CYS A 909 -13.21 -7.20 -31.07
CA CYS A 909 -14.09 -7.76 -32.08
C CYS A 909 -14.73 -6.70 -32.99
N ASN A 910 -15.09 -5.51 -32.49
CA ASN A 910 -15.67 -4.44 -33.32
C ASN A 910 -14.64 -3.82 -34.26
N THR A 911 -13.38 -3.67 -33.82
CA THR A 911 -12.29 -3.19 -34.70
C THR A 911 -11.98 -4.16 -35.85
N LYS A 912 -12.35 -5.45 -35.73
CA LYS A 912 -12.20 -6.47 -36.78
C LYS A 912 -13.43 -6.63 -37.67
N CYS A 913 -14.55 -5.99 -37.34
CA CYS A 913 -15.79 -6.16 -38.08
C CYS A 913 -15.76 -5.37 -39.38
N PRO A 914 -15.79 -6.01 -40.56
CA PRO A 914 -15.66 -5.31 -41.83
C PRO A 914 -16.88 -4.44 -42.16
N THR A 915 -18.03 -4.69 -41.52
CA THR A 915 -19.29 -3.97 -41.77
C THR A 915 -19.68 -3.04 -40.62
N GLY A 916 -18.90 -2.99 -39.52
CA GLY A 916 -19.27 -2.25 -38.31
C GLY A 916 -20.47 -2.84 -37.55
N ALA A 917 -20.90 -4.05 -37.90
CA ALA A 917 -22.10 -4.67 -37.33
C ALA A 917 -22.00 -5.04 -35.84
N ILE A 918 -20.80 -5.18 -35.30
CA ILE A 918 -20.59 -5.35 -33.85
C ILE A 918 -20.05 -4.05 -33.28
N VAL A 919 -20.68 -3.56 -32.22
CA VAL A 919 -20.39 -2.25 -31.63
C VAL A 919 -20.09 -2.44 -30.14
N LEU A 920 -19.03 -1.79 -29.64
CA LEU A 920 -18.77 -1.71 -28.20
C LEU A 920 -19.66 -0.63 -27.58
N LYS A 921 -20.60 -1.04 -26.72
CA LYS A 921 -21.44 -0.09 -25.97
C LYS A 921 -20.56 0.82 -25.12
N HIS A 922 -21.01 2.05 -24.90
CA HIS A 922 -20.24 3.14 -24.26
C HIS A 922 -19.09 3.71 -25.10
N PHE A 923 -18.46 2.92 -25.99
CA PHE A 923 -17.35 3.35 -26.86
C PHE A 923 -17.73 3.21 -28.34
N THR A 924 -18.88 3.79 -28.71
CA THR A 924 -19.38 3.76 -30.08
C THR A 924 -18.53 4.66 -30.99
N ASP A 925 -18.49 4.36 -32.29
CA ASP A 925 -17.77 5.19 -33.27
C ASP A 925 -18.27 6.64 -33.24
N GLU A 926 -19.59 6.86 -33.11
CA GLU A 926 -20.17 8.20 -32.98
C GLU A 926 -19.61 8.96 -31.76
N ALA A 927 -19.51 8.28 -30.60
CA ALA A 927 -18.98 8.89 -29.39
C ALA A 927 -17.47 9.17 -29.51
N LEU A 928 -16.68 8.22 -30.03
CA LEU A 928 -15.24 8.37 -30.18
C LEU A 928 -14.86 9.40 -31.25
N LEU A 929 -15.53 9.39 -32.40
CA LEU A 929 -15.28 10.37 -33.46
C LEU A 929 -15.67 11.77 -33.01
N SER A 930 -16.80 11.94 -32.31
CA SER A 930 -17.15 13.26 -31.75
C SER A 930 -16.10 13.78 -30.75
N GLN A 931 -15.48 12.88 -29.98
CA GLN A 931 -14.38 13.22 -29.08
C GLN A 931 -13.13 13.65 -29.86
N ILE A 932 -12.79 12.96 -30.94
CA ILE A 932 -11.64 13.27 -31.80
C ILE A 932 -11.86 14.60 -32.54
N ASP A 933 -13.03 14.78 -33.14
CA ASP A 933 -13.41 16.02 -33.85
C ASP A 933 -13.32 17.23 -32.91
N ALA A 934 -13.77 17.07 -31.67
CA ALA A 934 -13.68 18.11 -30.64
C ALA A 934 -12.22 18.41 -30.22
N ALA A 935 -11.30 17.46 -30.35
CA ALA A 935 -9.88 17.68 -30.05
C ALA A 935 -9.17 18.48 -31.15
N ILE A 936 -9.58 18.32 -32.41
CA ILE A 936 -8.96 18.94 -33.59
C ILE A 936 -9.65 20.23 -34.03
N ALA A 937 -10.87 20.51 -33.56
CA ALA A 937 -11.56 21.76 -33.83
C ALA A 937 -10.74 22.92 -33.24
N GLU A 938 -10.18 23.78 -34.11
CA GLU A 938 -9.66 25.08 -33.70
C GLU A 938 -10.74 25.79 -32.88
N ALA A 939 -10.36 26.37 -31.75
CA ALA A 939 -11.28 27.14 -30.92
C ALA A 939 -11.80 28.32 -31.75
N ALA A 940 -12.98 28.15 -32.35
CA ALA A 940 -13.67 29.17 -33.13
C ALA A 940 -14.11 30.34 -32.26
#